data_AF-A0A661IKX8-F1
#
_entry.id   AF-A0A661IKX8-F1
#
_cell.length_a   1.000
_cell.length_b   1.000
_cell.length_c   1.000
_cell.angle_alpha   90.00
_cell.angle_beta   90.00
_cell.angle_gamma   90.00
#
_symmetry.space_group_name_H-M   'P 1'
#
loop_
_entity.id
_entity.type
_entity.pdbx_description
1 polymer ?
#
loop_
_entity_poly.entity_id
_entity_poly.type
_entity_poly.pdbx_seq_one_letter_code
_entity_poly.pdbx_strand_id
1 'polypeptide(L)'
;KTDADIFFIIEDDIEMFRLSLFTCNYKKIFAKRECFFSINQNMSEISNTFLHFYDAAFIRNHYLKFSLFAQKDAKYIKMIQTNILNRSEHCYSHAALLEKGSRVLDKISQDYKFYNTLKKDESFFNDKPMLVLGAGPSLGANAEWLKLHSDSFIIVAPFVALRVLYHLGIKPAILVHIDEGDKIAERDIKLYGGKKEFFDKTSFVFSASVSNLYFEAFNKESIYLIEDRTEYKLNHNQMEIGSVGEATYQVALNLTKSDVYLLGLDLAVSDDGSTHAKTHTTKNKVDTSSSDKVETGSSLRKTVFKVKGNFKEIVNTIPLFSSSIIILDSITKKFKLPEQNVYNLSDGAYFQDTEPLRINELSFEDKNKDVSFGAVSSAYALTFRGFYKDVDSDKVYDVDVYVDGEFIISIEASSYVKEIDREFDIQTNSFTYELDERFIGTEHLVEFKESKTQDILASSGIKTLDRNDSKFNEYKFLDSLYADVDEKRIKDLYCKDAIGFLAVEDNLNDKDFMNYIKELYVRFSTVTFKVFCFNAEQKLLVESIFENEMCRIEISSPMNIYDVVKEIEIYLTKAINLEDRIVKEIIKYSDEVAIHIRNKSVSNIRLNQLVKVDIEKSDIRYMVLQEFGISDINIKKYNYNFVQSLWSDFIYKNNIPYTFESEILYGENTNNILGLNLQYPKCKYYTIKILRAYSEKKESSL
;
A
#
# COMPACT_ATOMS: atom_id res chain seq x y z
N LYS A 1 -45.04 11.99 -25.30
CA LYS A 1 -45.67 10.67 -25.41
C LYS A 1 -44.58 9.67 -25.73
N THR A 2 -44.35 8.68 -24.86
CA THR A 2 -43.50 7.54 -25.17
C THR A 2 -44.41 6.43 -25.68
N ASP A 3 -44.17 5.94 -26.89
CA ASP A 3 -44.84 4.74 -27.43
C ASP A 3 -44.17 3.48 -26.87
N ALA A 4 -43.83 3.50 -25.58
CA ALA A 4 -43.27 2.35 -24.88
C ALA A 4 -44.38 1.38 -24.51
N ASP A 5 -44.10 0.08 -24.67
CA ASP A 5 -45.01 -1.02 -24.32
C ASP A 5 -44.78 -1.51 -22.88
N ILE A 6 -43.60 -1.26 -22.33
CA ILE A 6 -43.16 -1.75 -21.02
C ILE A 6 -42.54 -0.59 -20.23
N PHE A 7 -42.94 -0.45 -18.96
CA PHE A 7 -42.51 0.63 -18.08
C PHE A 7 -41.89 0.07 -16.80
N PHE A 8 -40.81 0.69 -16.35
CA PHE A 8 -40.26 0.52 -15.01
C PHE A 8 -40.38 1.85 -14.26
N ILE A 9 -41.03 1.82 -13.10
CA ILE A 9 -41.40 3.01 -12.33
C ILE A 9 -40.74 2.88 -10.96
N ILE A 10 -39.86 3.83 -10.64
CA ILE A 10 -39.17 3.91 -9.35
C ILE A 10 -39.65 5.17 -8.64
N GLU A 11 -40.07 5.04 -7.39
CA GLU A 11 -40.40 6.16 -6.49
C GLU A 11 -39.98 5.76 -5.07
N ASP A 12 -39.07 6.51 -4.45
CA ASP A 12 -38.56 6.22 -3.11
C ASP A 12 -39.43 6.78 -1.99
N ASP A 13 -40.36 7.69 -2.29
CA ASP A 13 -41.28 8.27 -1.33
C ASP A 13 -42.70 7.71 -1.51
N ILE A 14 -43.14 6.91 -0.54
CA ILE A 14 -44.49 6.32 -0.53
C ILE A 14 -45.59 7.38 -0.57
N GLU A 15 -45.37 8.55 0.04
CA GLU A 15 -46.34 9.64 0.05
C GLU A 15 -46.41 10.32 -1.31
N MET A 16 -45.28 10.47 -2.01
CA MET A 16 -45.26 10.99 -3.38
C MET A 16 -46.02 10.05 -4.33
N PHE A 17 -45.80 8.74 -4.22
CA PHE A 17 -46.58 7.75 -4.98
C PHE A 17 -48.07 7.81 -4.63
N ARG A 18 -48.42 7.97 -3.36
CA ARG A 18 -49.82 8.09 -2.95
C ARG A 18 -50.49 9.33 -3.56
N LEU A 19 -49.80 10.47 -3.58
CA LEU A 19 -50.28 11.71 -4.19
C LEU A 19 -50.43 11.59 -5.72
N SER A 20 -49.55 10.84 -6.37
CA SER A 20 -49.64 10.62 -7.82
C SER A 20 -50.91 9.85 -8.21
N LEU A 21 -51.45 8.97 -7.35
CA LEU A 21 -52.72 8.27 -7.60
C LEU A 21 -53.92 9.22 -7.77
N PHE A 22 -53.86 10.43 -7.18
CA PHE A 22 -54.91 11.45 -7.31
C PHE A 22 -54.71 12.36 -8.53
N THR A 23 -53.48 12.51 -9.00
CA THR A 23 -53.12 13.46 -10.07
C THR A 23 -52.88 12.77 -11.43
N CYS A 24 -52.61 11.47 -11.43
CA CYS A 24 -52.31 10.67 -12.61
C CYS A 24 -53.34 9.55 -12.83
N ASN A 25 -53.92 9.50 -14.02
CA ASN A 25 -54.82 8.40 -14.40
C ASN A 25 -54.02 7.20 -14.90
N TYR A 26 -53.43 6.43 -13.99
CA TYR A 26 -52.59 5.28 -14.31
C TYR A 26 -53.31 4.23 -15.18
N LYS A 27 -54.60 3.99 -14.94
CA LYS A 27 -55.43 3.08 -15.76
C LYS A 27 -55.42 3.49 -17.24
N LYS A 28 -55.49 4.79 -17.53
CA LYS A 28 -55.43 5.32 -18.91
C LYS A 28 -54.01 5.30 -19.46
N ILE A 29 -53.00 5.65 -18.65
CA ILE A 29 -51.59 5.75 -19.07
C ILE A 29 -51.01 4.37 -19.42
N PHE A 30 -51.36 3.35 -18.65
CA PHE A 30 -50.79 2.00 -18.75
C PHE A 30 -51.75 0.98 -19.36
N ALA A 31 -52.85 1.43 -19.97
CA ALA A 31 -53.76 0.52 -20.68
C ALA A 31 -53.00 -0.29 -21.74
N LYS A 32 -53.11 -1.62 -21.66
CA LYS A 32 -52.44 -2.59 -22.56
C LYS A 32 -50.91 -2.52 -22.55
N ARG A 33 -50.32 -1.98 -21.49
CA ARG A 33 -48.87 -1.88 -21.29
C ARG A 33 -48.48 -2.68 -20.06
N GLU A 34 -47.27 -3.22 -20.07
CA GLU A 34 -46.71 -3.93 -18.92
C GLU A 34 -45.96 -2.92 -18.02
N CYS A 35 -46.12 -3.03 -16.70
CA CYS A 35 -45.59 -2.05 -15.76
C CYS A 35 -45.01 -2.74 -14.53
N PHE A 36 -43.77 -2.39 -14.22
CA PHE A 36 -43.05 -2.84 -13.05
C PHE A 36 -42.91 -1.66 -12.09
N PHE A 37 -43.45 -1.81 -10.89
CA PHE A 37 -43.44 -0.76 -9.87
C PHE A 37 -42.46 -1.13 -8.76
N SER A 38 -41.56 -0.20 -8.47
CA SER A 38 -40.60 -0.27 -7.38
C SER A 38 -40.85 0.94 -6.46
N ILE A 39 -41.77 0.78 -5.51
CA ILE A 39 -42.27 1.87 -4.66
C ILE A 39 -41.75 1.70 -3.24
N ASN A 40 -41.08 2.72 -2.71
CA ASN A 40 -40.47 2.74 -1.38
C ASN A 40 -39.63 1.48 -1.10
N GLN A 41 -38.95 1.00 -2.15
CA GLN A 41 -38.06 -0.16 -2.11
C GLN A 41 -36.64 0.26 -1.82
N ASN A 42 -35.88 -0.58 -1.11
CA ASN A 42 -34.45 -0.38 -0.94
C ASN A 42 -33.68 -0.73 -2.25
N MET A 43 -32.41 -0.35 -2.34
CA MET A 43 -31.62 -0.52 -3.58
C MET A 43 -31.51 -1.97 -4.09
N SER A 44 -31.52 -2.96 -3.19
CA SER A 44 -31.50 -4.37 -3.58
C SER A 44 -32.82 -4.80 -4.20
N GLU A 45 -33.94 -4.39 -3.60
CA GLU A 45 -35.29 -4.63 -4.11
C GLU A 45 -35.53 -3.94 -5.45
N ILE A 46 -35.09 -2.69 -5.60
CA ILE A 46 -35.17 -1.94 -6.86
C ILE A 46 -34.41 -2.72 -7.95
N SER A 47 -33.21 -3.23 -7.64
CA SER A 47 -32.39 -4.00 -8.58
C SER A 47 -33.07 -5.30 -9.01
N ASN A 48 -33.70 -6.03 -8.08
CA ASN A 48 -34.48 -7.23 -8.41
C ASN A 48 -35.68 -6.91 -9.31
N THR A 49 -36.42 -5.83 -9.01
CA THR A 49 -37.54 -5.40 -9.85
C THR A 49 -37.07 -4.98 -11.24
N PHE A 50 -35.91 -4.33 -11.34
CA PHE A 50 -35.28 -4.00 -12.61
C PHE A 50 -34.95 -5.24 -13.43
N LEU A 51 -34.42 -6.30 -12.82
CA LEU A 51 -34.12 -7.56 -13.53
C LEU A 51 -35.38 -8.18 -14.13
N HIS A 52 -36.49 -8.23 -13.39
CA HIS A 52 -37.76 -8.70 -13.92
C HIS A 52 -38.26 -7.86 -15.10
N PHE A 53 -38.17 -6.52 -14.99
CA PHE A 53 -38.50 -5.61 -16.09
C PHE A 53 -37.64 -5.88 -17.32
N TYR A 54 -36.33 -6.04 -17.11
CA TYR A 54 -35.38 -6.25 -18.18
C TYR A 54 -35.63 -7.59 -18.89
N ASP A 55 -35.84 -8.67 -18.15
CA ASP A 55 -36.04 -10.01 -18.71
C ASP A 55 -37.38 -10.13 -19.45
N ALA A 56 -38.45 -9.47 -18.96
CA ALA A 56 -39.73 -9.40 -19.66
C ALA A 56 -39.63 -8.75 -21.05
N ALA A 57 -38.61 -7.92 -21.27
CA ALA A 57 -38.40 -7.12 -22.47
C ALA A 57 -37.08 -7.45 -23.20
N PHE A 58 -36.46 -8.61 -22.97
CA PHE A 58 -35.04 -8.82 -23.32
C PHE A 58 -34.68 -8.49 -24.79
N ILE A 59 -35.54 -8.81 -25.77
CA ILE A 59 -35.35 -8.52 -27.21
C ILE A 59 -35.44 -7.01 -27.51
N ARG A 60 -36.09 -6.24 -26.65
CA ARG A 60 -36.42 -4.82 -26.85
C ARG A 60 -35.47 -3.88 -26.10
N ASN A 61 -34.51 -4.41 -25.33
CA ASN A 61 -33.63 -3.63 -24.46
C ASN A 61 -32.45 -2.94 -25.17
N HIS A 62 -32.46 -2.85 -26.50
CA HIS A 62 -31.46 -2.11 -27.27
C HIS A 62 -31.43 -0.61 -26.92
N TYR A 63 -32.58 -0.04 -26.52
CA TYR A 63 -32.69 1.35 -26.07
C TYR A 63 -33.57 1.47 -24.82
N LEU A 64 -32.95 1.83 -23.69
CA LEU A 64 -33.67 2.22 -22.49
C LEU A 64 -33.80 3.74 -22.42
N LYS A 65 -35.04 4.23 -22.29
CA LYS A 65 -35.35 5.66 -22.19
C LYS A 65 -35.63 6.01 -20.74
N PHE A 66 -34.91 7.01 -20.23
CA PHE A 66 -35.08 7.52 -18.87
C PHE A 66 -35.94 8.78 -18.88
N SER A 67 -36.84 8.88 -17.90
CA SER A 67 -37.63 10.09 -17.62
C SER A 67 -37.51 10.39 -16.14
N LEU A 68 -36.72 11.42 -15.80
CA LEU A 68 -36.49 11.82 -14.42
C LEU A 68 -37.54 12.85 -13.97
N PHE A 69 -38.04 12.68 -12.75
CA PHE A 69 -38.91 13.67 -12.12
C PHE A 69 -38.07 14.82 -11.51
N ALA A 70 -36.97 14.48 -10.83
CA ALA A 70 -36.03 15.44 -10.26
C ALA A 70 -34.57 15.03 -10.50
N GLN A 71 -33.64 15.99 -10.39
CA GLN A 71 -32.20 15.73 -10.59
C GLN A 71 -31.63 14.74 -9.55
N LYS A 72 -32.20 14.69 -8.34
CA LYS A 72 -31.83 13.72 -7.29
C LYS A 72 -32.01 12.26 -7.74
N ASP A 73 -32.89 12.01 -8.71
CA ASP A 73 -33.25 10.67 -9.19
C ASP A 73 -32.23 10.12 -10.19
N ALA A 74 -31.27 10.95 -10.64
CA ALA A 74 -30.19 10.52 -11.53
C ALA A 74 -29.35 9.37 -10.94
N LYS A 75 -29.34 9.20 -9.61
CA LYS A 75 -28.72 8.06 -8.91
C LYS A 75 -29.23 6.71 -9.43
N TYR A 76 -30.51 6.61 -9.81
CA TYR A 76 -31.11 5.38 -10.32
C TYR A 76 -30.66 5.03 -11.73
N ILE A 77 -30.27 6.02 -12.54
CA ILE A 77 -29.69 5.76 -13.87
C ILE A 77 -28.36 5.01 -13.70
N LYS A 78 -27.49 5.48 -12.80
CA LYS A 78 -26.21 4.82 -12.53
C LYS A 78 -26.42 3.39 -12.02
N MET A 79 -27.38 3.18 -11.12
CA MET A 79 -27.76 1.84 -10.65
C MET A 79 -28.25 0.94 -11.80
N ILE A 80 -29.11 1.42 -12.68
CA ILE A 80 -29.60 0.66 -13.84
C ILE A 80 -28.44 0.32 -14.79
N GLN A 81 -27.57 1.30 -15.09
CA GLN A 81 -26.38 1.08 -15.90
C GLN A 81 -25.48 -0.01 -15.30
N THR A 82 -25.24 0.03 -13.98
CA THR A 82 -24.47 -1.01 -13.28
C THR A 82 -25.13 -2.38 -13.39
N ASN A 83 -26.44 -2.48 -13.17
CA ASN A 83 -27.17 -3.75 -13.30
C ASN A 83 -27.09 -4.32 -14.72
N ILE A 84 -27.18 -3.48 -15.76
CA ILE A 84 -27.02 -3.92 -17.15
C ILE A 84 -25.59 -4.43 -17.39
N LEU A 85 -24.58 -3.67 -16.97
CA LEU A 85 -23.18 -4.03 -17.18
C LEU A 85 -22.82 -5.35 -16.49
N ASN A 86 -23.40 -5.63 -15.33
CA ASN A 86 -23.12 -6.84 -14.55
C ASN A 86 -23.85 -8.09 -15.07
N ARG A 87 -24.62 -8.00 -16.16
CA ARG A 87 -25.27 -9.16 -16.75
C ARG A 87 -24.25 -10.12 -17.39
N SER A 88 -24.51 -11.42 -17.24
CA SER A 88 -23.63 -12.50 -17.69
C SER A 88 -23.26 -12.43 -19.17
N GLU A 89 -24.18 -11.96 -20.01
CA GLU A 89 -24.08 -11.86 -21.46
C GLU A 89 -23.05 -10.80 -21.90
N HIS A 90 -22.77 -9.83 -21.03
CA HIS A 90 -21.72 -8.83 -21.26
C HIS A 90 -20.36 -9.28 -20.73
N CYS A 91 -20.33 -10.27 -19.84
CA CYS A 91 -19.10 -10.79 -19.26
C CYS A 91 -18.48 -11.90 -20.11
N TYR A 92 -19.29 -12.66 -20.85
CA TYR A 92 -18.80 -13.86 -21.53
C TYR A 92 -19.56 -14.15 -22.83
N SER A 93 -18.83 -14.35 -23.94
CA SER A 93 -19.47 -14.61 -25.24
C SER A 93 -20.03 -16.03 -25.33
N HIS A 94 -21.11 -16.20 -26.10
CA HIS A 94 -21.69 -17.54 -26.31
C HIS A 94 -20.70 -18.53 -26.95
N ALA A 95 -19.87 -18.07 -27.90
CA ALA A 95 -18.84 -18.91 -28.51
C ALA A 95 -17.81 -19.40 -27.48
N ALA A 96 -17.37 -18.51 -26.58
CA ALA A 96 -16.47 -18.89 -25.50
C ALA A 96 -17.13 -19.91 -24.54
N LEU A 97 -18.45 -19.79 -24.26
CA LEU A 97 -19.15 -20.79 -23.42
C LEU A 97 -19.14 -22.18 -24.06
N LEU A 98 -19.35 -22.27 -25.39
CA LEU A 98 -19.30 -23.54 -26.12
C LEU A 98 -17.91 -24.16 -26.09
N GLU A 99 -16.86 -23.37 -26.30
CA GLU A 99 -15.47 -23.82 -26.20
C GLU A 99 -15.15 -24.32 -24.78
N LYS A 100 -15.56 -23.55 -23.76
CA LYS A 100 -15.42 -23.92 -22.36
C LYS A 100 -16.05 -25.28 -22.08
N GLY A 101 -17.30 -25.48 -22.53
CA GLY A 101 -18.02 -26.75 -22.40
C GLY A 101 -17.31 -27.93 -23.07
N SER A 102 -16.77 -27.74 -24.27
CA SER A 102 -16.00 -28.78 -24.98
C SER A 102 -14.77 -29.21 -24.17
N ARG A 103 -14.01 -28.26 -23.62
CA ARG A 103 -12.81 -28.56 -22.82
C ARG A 103 -13.16 -29.37 -21.56
N VAL A 104 -14.29 -29.06 -20.91
CA VAL A 104 -14.76 -29.84 -19.75
C VAL A 104 -15.06 -31.29 -20.13
N LEU A 105 -15.76 -31.52 -21.25
CA LEU A 105 -16.06 -32.87 -21.74
C LEU A 105 -14.78 -33.67 -22.05
N ASP A 106 -13.77 -33.00 -22.63
CA ASP A 106 -12.46 -33.61 -22.87
C ASP A 106 -11.81 -34.06 -21.56
N LYS A 107 -11.84 -33.23 -20.50
CA LYS A 107 -11.29 -33.61 -19.19
C LYS A 107 -12.06 -34.71 -18.49
N ILE A 108 -13.38 -34.77 -18.66
CA ILE A 108 -14.19 -35.90 -18.19
C ILE A 108 -13.75 -37.19 -18.88
N SER A 109 -13.49 -37.16 -20.19
CA SER A 109 -13.05 -38.35 -20.94
C SER A 109 -11.66 -38.86 -20.53
N GLN A 110 -10.83 -37.99 -19.97
CA GLN A 110 -9.46 -38.29 -19.52
C GLN A 110 -9.37 -38.75 -18.07
N ASP A 111 -10.50 -38.93 -17.38
CA ASP A 111 -10.61 -39.43 -16.00
C ASP A 111 -9.76 -38.64 -14.99
N TYR A 112 -9.88 -37.31 -15.02
CA TYR A 112 -9.35 -36.43 -13.97
C TYR A 112 -10.23 -36.46 -12.72
N LYS A 113 -9.63 -36.18 -11.56
CA LYS A 113 -10.35 -36.06 -10.28
C LYS A 113 -11.18 -34.77 -10.29
N PHE A 114 -12.47 -34.85 -10.01
CA PHE A 114 -13.32 -33.68 -9.83
C PHE A 114 -13.56 -33.42 -8.33
N TYR A 115 -13.36 -32.18 -7.90
CA TYR A 115 -13.53 -31.71 -6.54
C TYR A 115 -15.00 -31.41 -6.25
N ASN A 116 -15.60 -32.19 -5.34
CA ASN A 116 -16.99 -32.01 -4.94
C ASN A 116 -17.07 -31.13 -3.67
N THR A 117 -17.59 -29.92 -3.84
CA THR A 117 -17.68 -28.88 -2.80
C THR A 117 -18.73 -29.14 -1.71
N LEU A 118 -19.65 -30.09 -1.90
CA LEU A 118 -20.74 -30.36 -0.94
C LEU A 118 -20.40 -31.42 0.12
N LYS A 119 -19.30 -32.17 -0.04
CA LYS A 119 -18.88 -33.15 0.98
C LYS A 119 -18.17 -32.43 2.13
N LYS A 120 -18.97 -31.94 3.09
CA LYS A 120 -18.50 -31.21 4.28
C LYS A 120 -18.04 -32.09 5.46
N ASP A 121 -18.30 -33.40 5.40
CA ASP A 121 -18.06 -34.30 6.54
C ASP A 121 -16.56 -34.59 6.79
N GLU A 122 -15.71 -34.36 5.79
CA GLU A 122 -14.26 -34.56 5.89
C GLU A 122 -13.58 -33.20 6.06
N SER A 123 -13.09 -32.91 7.27
CA SER A 123 -12.32 -31.69 7.53
C SER A 123 -10.83 -31.96 7.39
N PHE A 124 -10.20 -31.30 6.43
CA PHE A 124 -8.78 -31.34 6.14
C PHE A 124 -8.11 -30.10 6.72
N PHE A 125 -6.78 -30.10 6.90
CA PHE A 125 -6.05 -28.86 7.19
C PHE A 125 -6.54 -28.09 8.44
N ASN A 126 -7.00 -28.81 9.48
CA ASN A 126 -7.45 -28.19 10.73
C ASN A 126 -6.30 -27.93 11.72
N ASP A 127 -5.11 -28.46 11.44
CA ASP A 127 -3.92 -28.34 12.28
C ASP A 127 -3.32 -26.93 12.27
N LYS A 128 -3.64 -26.13 11.25
CA LYS A 128 -3.27 -24.72 11.14
C LYS A 128 -4.41 -23.92 10.51
N PRO A 129 -4.51 -22.62 10.79
CA PRO A 129 -5.42 -21.74 10.04
C PRO A 129 -5.04 -21.68 8.56
N MET A 130 -6.02 -21.41 7.70
CA MET A 130 -5.79 -21.20 6.27
C MET A 130 -5.57 -19.72 5.95
N LEU A 131 -4.58 -19.41 5.13
CA LEU A 131 -4.37 -18.08 4.58
C LEU A 131 -4.70 -18.10 3.08
N VAL A 132 -5.79 -17.43 2.73
CA VAL A 132 -6.24 -17.21 1.37
C VAL A 132 -5.57 -15.96 0.82
N LEU A 133 -4.79 -16.14 -0.23
CA LEU A 133 -4.15 -15.03 -0.92
C LEU A 133 -4.98 -14.55 -2.10
N GLY A 134 -4.93 -13.25 -2.38
CA GLY A 134 -5.33 -12.66 -3.65
C GLY A 134 -4.16 -11.93 -4.30
N ALA A 135 -4.37 -11.34 -5.49
CA ALA A 135 -3.34 -10.59 -6.21
C ALA A 135 -3.50 -9.06 -6.10
N GLY A 136 -4.24 -8.60 -5.09
CA GLY A 136 -4.46 -7.19 -4.78
C GLY A 136 -3.20 -6.51 -4.21
N PRO A 137 -3.13 -5.17 -4.28
CA PRO A 137 -2.05 -4.37 -3.71
C PRO A 137 -1.68 -4.71 -2.25
N SER A 138 -2.65 -5.11 -1.42
CA SER A 138 -2.40 -5.49 -0.02
C SER A 138 -1.50 -6.71 0.12
N LEU A 139 -1.44 -7.61 -0.86
CA LEU A 139 -0.46 -8.72 -0.84
C LEU A 139 0.96 -8.16 -0.90
N GLY A 140 1.22 -7.23 -1.82
CA GLY A 140 2.55 -6.63 -1.99
C GLY A 140 2.94 -5.75 -0.80
N ALA A 141 1.99 -5.02 -0.23
CA ALA A 141 2.22 -4.18 0.94
C ALA A 141 2.60 -4.98 2.20
N ASN A 142 2.21 -6.25 2.28
CA ASN A 142 2.44 -7.12 3.43
C ASN A 142 3.34 -8.32 3.09
N ALA A 143 4.20 -8.19 2.07
CA ALA A 143 5.04 -9.29 1.60
C ALA A 143 6.06 -9.76 2.67
N GLU A 144 6.66 -8.84 3.42
CA GLU A 144 7.60 -9.17 4.52
C GLU A 144 6.90 -9.90 5.66
N TRP A 145 5.73 -9.41 6.08
CA TRP A 145 4.90 -10.09 7.08
C TRP A 145 4.54 -11.50 6.62
N LEU A 146 4.13 -11.64 5.35
CA LEU A 146 3.80 -12.94 4.78
C LEU A 146 5.01 -13.89 4.79
N LYS A 147 6.21 -13.38 4.48
CA LYS A 147 7.46 -14.16 4.54
C LYS A 147 7.72 -14.68 5.97
N LEU A 148 7.64 -13.80 6.97
CA LEU A 148 7.92 -14.11 8.38
C LEU A 148 6.92 -15.09 9.00
N HIS A 149 5.66 -15.07 8.56
CA HIS A 149 4.58 -15.83 9.21
C HIS A 149 3.98 -16.93 8.35
N SER A 150 4.50 -17.16 7.13
CA SER A 150 3.97 -18.15 6.19
C SER A 150 3.85 -19.56 6.79
N ASP A 151 4.79 -19.97 7.63
CA ASP A 151 4.79 -21.28 8.29
C ASP A 151 3.66 -21.47 9.32
N SER A 152 3.04 -20.38 9.78
CA SER A 152 1.87 -20.43 10.68
C SER A 152 0.58 -20.80 9.96
N PHE A 153 0.58 -20.80 8.62
CA PHE A 153 -0.62 -20.97 7.81
C PHE A 153 -0.53 -22.12 6.82
N ILE A 154 -1.70 -22.59 6.39
CA ILE A 154 -1.85 -23.38 5.18
C ILE A 154 -2.25 -22.42 4.06
N ILE A 155 -1.32 -22.20 3.12
CA ILE A 155 -1.48 -21.16 2.09
C ILE A 155 -2.26 -21.69 0.89
N VAL A 156 -3.39 -21.06 0.61
CA VAL A 156 -4.24 -21.30 -0.56
C VAL A 156 -4.20 -20.03 -1.42
N ALA A 157 -3.70 -20.14 -2.65
CA ALA A 157 -3.44 -18.97 -3.48
C ALA A 157 -3.93 -19.17 -4.92
N PRO A 158 -4.37 -18.11 -5.60
CA PRO A 158 -4.60 -18.16 -7.03
C PRO A 158 -3.26 -18.23 -7.76
N PHE A 159 -3.23 -18.87 -8.93
CA PHE A 159 -2.02 -19.03 -9.74
C PHE A 159 -1.34 -17.68 -10.07
N VAL A 160 -2.12 -16.61 -10.15
CA VAL A 160 -1.62 -15.26 -10.39
C VAL A 160 -0.78 -14.69 -9.23
N ALA A 161 -1.00 -15.14 -7.99
CA ALA A 161 -0.20 -14.77 -6.83
C ALA A 161 1.12 -15.56 -6.74
N LEU A 162 1.26 -16.63 -7.54
CA LEU A 162 2.43 -17.51 -7.53
C LEU A 162 3.74 -16.76 -7.77
N ARG A 163 3.71 -15.69 -8.58
CA ARG A 163 4.92 -14.89 -8.81
C ARG A 163 5.43 -14.30 -7.51
N VAL A 164 4.56 -13.68 -6.72
CA VAL A 164 4.94 -13.09 -5.42
C VAL A 164 5.43 -14.17 -4.48
N LEU A 165 4.68 -15.28 -4.35
CA LEU A 165 5.06 -16.40 -3.50
C LEU A 165 6.42 -16.99 -3.85
N TYR A 166 6.69 -17.16 -5.14
CA TYR A 166 7.96 -17.68 -5.63
C TYR A 166 9.13 -16.75 -5.27
N HIS A 167 8.96 -15.43 -5.36
CA HIS A 167 10.01 -14.48 -4.97
C HIS A 167 10.25 -14.47 -3.45
N LEU A 168 9.21 -14.72 -2.67
CA LEU A 168 9.30 -14.83 -1.20
C LEU A 168 9.79 -16.21 -0.72
N GLY A 169 9.99 -17.18 -1.62
CA GLY A 169 10.37 -18.55 -1.26
C GLY A 169 9.25 -19.36 -0.60
N ILE A 170 8.00 -18.91 -0.71
CA ILE A 170 6.85 -19.50 -0.02
C ILE A 170 6.15 -20.51 -0.93
N LYS A 171 6.13 -21.78 -0.51
CA LYS A 171 5.43 -22.85 -1.24
C LYS A 171 3.94 -22.90 -0.86
N PRO A 172 3.00 -22.62 -1.77
CA PRO A 172 1.58 -22.75 -1.48
C PRO A 172 1.18 -24.23 -1.36
N ALA A 173 0.29 -24.53 -0.41
CA ALA A 173 -0.29 -25.86 -0.27
C ALA A 173 -1.28 -26.13 -1.43
N ILE A 174 -2.04 -25.11 -1.84
CA ILE A 174 -3.04 -25.22 -2.90
C ILE A 174 -2.92 -24.03 -3.85
N LEU A 175 -2.84 -24.33 -5.15
CA LEU A 175 -2.92 -23.33 -6.22
C LEU A 175 -4.24 -23.45 -6.99
N VAL A 176 -4.94 -22.33 -7.15
CA VAL A 176 -6.24 -22.26 -7.82
C VAL A 176 -6.15 -21.50 -9.14
N HIS A 177 -6.75 -22.03 -10.21
CA HIS A 177 -6.81 -21.34 -11.50
C HIS A 177 -8.11 -21.63 -12.25
N ILE A 178 -8.67 -20.61 -12.92
CA ILE A 178 -9.95 -20.76 -13.63
C ILE A 178 -9.95 -20.23 -15.06
N ASP A 179 -8.91 -19.49 -15.48
CA ASP A 179 -8.88 -18.84 -16.79
C ASP A 179 -8.49 -19.81 -17.92
N GLU A 180 -9.26 -19.83 -18.99
CA GLU A 180 -9.04 -20.69 -20.17
C GLU A 180 -8.00 -20.16 -21.18
N GLY A 181 -7.46 -18.96 -20.98
CA GLY A 181 -6.62 -18.28 -21.96
C GLY A 181 -5.26 -18.95 -22.20
N ASP A 182 -5.04 -19.53 -23.37
CA ASP A 182 -3.79 -20.24 -23.70
C ASP A 182 -2.54 -19.35 -23.61
N LYS A 183 -2.62 -18.08 -24.02
CA LYS A 183 -1.49 -17.13 -23.89
C LYS A 183 -1.09 -16.86 -22.44
N ILE A 184 -2.05 -16.89 -21.52
CA ILE A 184 -1.79 -16.73 -20.09
C ILE A 184 -1.05 -17.98 -19.59
N ALA A 185 -1.56 -19.15 -19.96
CA ALA A 185 -0.95 -20.43 -19.61
C ALA A 185 0.48 -20.57 -20.17
N GLU A 186 0.72 -20.23 -21.45
CA GLU A 186 2.06 -20.26 -22.05
C GLU A 186 3.06 -19.41 -21.26
N ARG A 187 2.66 -18.18 -20.89
CA ARG A 187 3.50 -17.28 -20.11
C ARG A 187 3.77 -17.85 -18.72
N ASP A 188 2.73 -18.30 -18.05
CA ASP A 188 2.80 -18.76 -16.67
C ASP A 188 3.65 -20.05 -16.59
N ILE A 189 3.41 -21.03 -17.46
CA ILE A 189 4.23 -22.26 -17.53
C ILE A 189 5.68 -21.96 -17.90
N LYS A 190 5.95 -21.03 -18.83
CA LYS A 190 7.32 -20.66 -19.20
C LYS A 190 8.10 -20.08 -18.02
N LEU A 191 7.47 -19.27 -17.16
CA LEU A 191 8.11 -18.67 -15.98
C LEU A 191 8.56 -19.73 -14.94
N TYR A 192 7.88 -20.87 -14.91
CA TYR A 192 8.15 -21.95 -13.96
C TYR A 192 8.74 -23.21 -14.60
N GLY A 193 9.12 -23.15 -15.87
CA GLY A 193 9.81 -24.22 -16.57
C GLY A 193 11.07 -24.66 -15.81
N GLY A 194 11.18 -25.95 -15.50
CA GLY A 194 12.31 -26.52 -14.76
C GLY A 194 12.22 -26.44 -13.23
N LYS A 195 11.19 -25.79 -12.66
CA LYS A 195 11.08 -25.53 -11.21
C LYS A 195 10.12 -26.51 -10.50
N LYS A 196 10.13 -27.78 -10.92
CA LYS A 196 9.15 -28.78 -10.43
C LYS A 196 9.21 -29.00 -8.92
N GLU A 197 10.39 -28.87 -8.32
CA GLU A 197 10.62 -29.02 -6.87
C GLU A 197 9.91 -27.97 -6.02
N PHE A 198 9.57 -26.82 -6.60
CA PHE A 198 8.78 -25.80 -5.91
C PHE A 198 7.33 -26.27 -5.65
N PHE A 199 6.83 -27.21 -6.45
CA PHE A 199 5.44 -27.68 -6.43
C PHE A 199 5.29 -29.11 -5.88
N ASP A 200 6.34 -29.69 -5.29
CA ASP A 200 6.40 -31.08 -4.85
C ASP A 200 5.27 -31.48 -3.87
N LYS A 201 4.79 -30.52 -3.07
CA LYS A 201 3.69 -30.68 -2.11
C LYS A 201 2.48 -29.81 -2.41
N THR A 202 2.40 -29.25 -3.61
CA THR A 202 1.30 -28.38 -4.02
C THR A 202 0.20 -29.19 -4.71
N SER A 203 -1.04 -29.01 -4.24
CA SER A 203 -2.23 -29.47 -4.97
C SER A 203 -2.76 -28.37 -5.87
N PHE A 204 -3.29 -28.74 -7.03
CA PHE A 204 -3.82 -27.82 -8.01
C PHE A 204 -5.34 -27.97 -8.09
N VAL A 205 -6.07 -26.88 -7.94
CA VAL A 205 -7.51 -26.83 -8.16
C VAL A 205 -7.77 -25.99 -9.40
N PHE A 206 -8.10 -26.64 -10.51
CA PHE A 206 -8.29 -25.99 -11.80
C PHE A 206 -9.75 -26.05 -12.24
N SER A 207 -10.25 -25.01 -12.91
CA SER A 207 -11.44 -25.19 -13.74
C SER A 207 -11.14 -26.26 -14.79
N ALA A 208 -12.09 -27.17 -15.02
CA ALA A 208 -11.96 -28.21 -16.02
C ALA A 208 -11.80 -27.66 -17.46
N SER A 209 -12.00 -26.36 -17.67
CA SER A 209 -11.82 -25.69 -18.96
C SER A 209 -10.51 -24.93 -19.14
N VAL A 210 -9.58 -24.95 -18.16
CA VAL A 210 -8.30 -24.25 -18.31
C VAL A 210 -7.49 -24.82 -19.48
N SER A 211 -6.48 -24.07 -19.94
CA SER A 211 -5.61 -24.49 -21.04
C SER A 211 -4.99 -25.88 -20.81
N ASN A 212 -4.85 -26.67 -21.88
CA ASN A 212 -4.18 -27.98 -21.85
C ASN A 212 -2.74 -27.91 -21.33
N LEU A 213 -2.08 -26.75 -21.49
CA LEU A 213 -0.71 -26.53 -21.02
C LEU A 213 -0.54 -26.74 -19.51
N TYR A 214 -1.55 -26.41 -18.70
CA TYR A 214 -1.50 -26.67 -17.25
C TYR A 214 -1.51 -28.17 -16.93
N PHE A 215 -2.28 -28.94 -17.69
CA PHE A 215 -2.39 -30.38 -17.52
C PHE A 215 -1.15 -31.13 -18.00
N GLU A 216 -0.43 -30.58 -18.97
CA GLU A 216 0.85 -31.10 -19.46
C GLU A 216 2.01 -30.74 -18.51
N ALA A 217 1.93 -29.58 -17.84
CA ALA A 217 2.99 -29.09 -16.96
C ALA A 217 3.01 -29.77 -15.58
N PHE A 218 1.84 -30.14 -15.05
CA PHE A 218 1.71 -30.66 -13.68
C PHE A 218 1.23 -32.11 -13.63
N ASN A 219 1.64 -32.82 -12.58
CA ASN A 219 1.28 -34.23 -12.41
C ASN A 219 -0.23 -34.39 -12.21
N LYS A 220 -0.84 -35.25 -13.02
CA LYS A 220 -2.29 -35.55 -12.97
C LYS A 220 -2.81 -35.85 -11.57
N GLU A 221 -2.04 -36.58 -10.76
CA GLU A 221 -2.45 -36.98 -9.41
C GLU A 221 -2.63 -35.82 -8.43
N SER A 222 -1.94 -34.70 -8.66
CA SER A 222 -2.01 -33.47 -7.86
C SER A 222 -3.09 -32.51 -8.35
N ILE A 223 -3.79 -32.83 -9.44
CA ILE A 223 -4.80 -31.95 -10.06
C ILE A 223 -6.21 -32.40 -9.69
N TYR A 224 -7.00 -31.45 -9.19
CA TYR A 224 -8.41 -31.56 -8.89
C TYR A 224 -9.20 -30.53 -9.71
N LEU A 225 -10.30 -30.97 -10.29
CA LEU A 225 -11.08 -30.17 -11.22
C LEU A 225 -12.37 -29.64 -10.61
N ILE A 226 -12.67 -28.37 -10.89
CA ILE A 226 -13.98 -27.76 -10.61
C ILE A 226 -14.71 -27.47 -11.91
N GLU A 227 -16.03 -27.36 -11.84
CA GLU A 227 -16.84 -26.77 -12.89
C GLU A 227 -17.35 -25.41 -12.39
N ASP A 228 -17.26 -24.36 -13.20
CA ASP A 228 -17.67 -22.99 -12.85
C ASP A 228 -18.74 -22.42 -13.79
N ARG A 229 -19.07 -23.14 -14.88
CA ARG A 229 -20.06 -22.74 -15.90
C ARG A 229 -20.86 -23.91 -16.49
N THR A 230 -20.57 -25.12 -16.06
CA THR A 230 -21.16 -26.37 -16.56
C THR A 230 -21.54 -27.25 -15.38
N GLU A 231 -22.51 -28.14 -15.61
CA GLU A 231 -22.97 -29.11 -14.62
C GLU A 231 -22.83 -30.53 -15.18
N TYR A 232 -21.80 -30.81 -15.99
CA TYR A 232 -21.70 -32.08 -16.72
C TYR A 232 -21.29 -33.26 -15.81
N LYS A 233 -20.42 -33.03 -14.82
CA LYS A 233 -19.90 -34.08 -13.93
C LYS A 233 -20.33 -33.89 -12.48
N LEU A 234 -20.27 -32.66 -12.00
CA LEU A 234 -20.56 -32.27 -10.62
C LEU A 234 -22.05 -31.97 -10.40
N ASN A 235 -22.88 -32.00 -11.45
CA ASN A 235 -24.29 -31.60 -11.40
C ASN A 235 -24.43 -30.22 -10.71
N HIS A 236 -25.41 -30.04 -9.82
CA HIS A 236 -25.67 -28.82 -9.06
C HIS A 236 -24.56 -28.42 -8.04
N ASN A 237 -23.36 -29.00 -8.12
CA ASN A 237 -22.22 -28.71 -7.24
C ASN A 237 -21.12 -27.88 -7.92
N GLN A 238 -21.42 -27.23 -9.04
CA GLN A 238 -20.55 -26.25 -9.67
C GLN A 238 -20.25 -25.06 -8.74
N MET A 239 -19.11 -24.41 -8.94
CA MET A 239 -18.75 -23.18 -8.24
C MET A 239 -19.39 -21.98 -8.93
N GLU A 240 -20.22 -21.24 -8.21
CA GLU A 240 -20.83 -19.99 -8.67
C GLU A 240 -19.84 -18.84 -8.48
N ILE A 241 -18.91 -18.69 -9.41
CA ILE A 241 -17.78 -17.75 -9.33
C ILE A 241 -17.64 -16.87 -10.58
N GLY A 242 -17.16 -15.65 -10.36
CA GLY A 242 -16.78 -14.64 -11.35
C GLY A 242 -15.28 -14.35 -11.39
N SER A 243 -14.51 -14.72 -10.36
CA SER A 243 -13.05 -14.56 -10.34
C SER A 243 -12.31 -15.70 -9.63
N VAL A 244 -11.00 -15.83 -9.91
CA VAL A 244 -10.14 -16.82 -9.24
C VAL A 244 -10.01 -16.56 -7.73
N GLY A 245 -10.16 -15.31 -7.29
CA GLY A 245 -10.13 -14.97 -5.86
C GLY A 245 -11.29 -15.59 -5.10
N GLU A 246 -12.49 -15.54 -5.68
CA GLU A 246 -13.69 -16.19 -5.13
C GLU A 246 -13.53 -17.71 -5.08
N ALA A 247 -12.99 -18.31 -6.15
CA ALA A 247 -12.70 -19.74 -6.19
C ALA A 247 -11.73 -20.15 -5.07
N THR A 248 -10.65 -19.37 -4.89
CA THR A 248 -9.62 -19.61 -3.88
C THR A 248 -10.21 -19.56 -2.47
N TYR A 249 -11.05 -18.55 -2.21
CA TYR A 249 -11.74 -18.43 -0.94
C TYR A 249 -12.74 -19.57 -0.68
N GLN A 250 -13.57 -19.92 -1.67
CA GLN A 250 -14.52 -21.04 -1.54
C GLN A 250 -13.81 -22.37 -1.32
N VAL A 251 -12.68 -22.62 -1.99
CA VAL A 251 -11.85 -23.81 -1.76
C VAL A 251 -11.40 -23.87 -0.30
N ALA A 252 -10.91 -22.77 0.27
CA ALA A 252 -10.47 -22.72 1.66
C ALA A 252 -11.60 -23.03 2.65
N LEU A 253 -12.77 -22.36 2.51
CA LEU A 253 -13.92 -22.60 3.38
C LEU A 253 -14.41 -24.06 3.36
N ASN A 254 -14.32 -24.72 2.22
CA ASN A 254 -14.77 -26.11 2.09
C ASN A 254 -13.80 -27.12 2.71
N LEU A 255 -12.51 -26.77 2.82
CA LEU A 255 -11.48 -27.72 3.22
C LEU A 255 -11.18 -27.70 4.71
N THR A 256 -11.30 -26.56 5.38
CA THR A 256 -10.94 -26.41 6.81
C THR A 256 -12.14 -26.04 7.68
N LYS A 257 -12.09 -26.48 8.95
CA LYS A 257 -12.96 -25.99 10.03
C LYS A 257 -12.29 -24.90 10.87
N SER A 258 -10.98 -24.70 10.69
CA SER A 258 -10.22 -23.66 11.39
C SER A 258 -10.49 -22.28 10.79
N ASP A 259 -10.00 -21.25 11.48
CA ASP A 259 -10.13 -19.87 11.03
C ASP A 259 -9.43 -19.64 9.68
N VAL A 260 -10.04 -18.76 8.87
CA VAL A 260 -9.58 -18.40 7.53
C VAL A 260 -9.18 -16.94 7.50
N TYR A 261 -8.01 -16.64 6.94
CA TYR A 261 -7.46 -15.30 6.83
C TYR A 261 -7.37 -14.89 5.36
N LEU A 262 -7.77 -13.68 5.02
CA LEU A 262 -7.80 -13.16 3.65
C LEU A 262 -6.76 -12.05 3.47
N LEU A 263 -5.79 -12.22 2.57
CA LEU A 263 -4.77 -11.21 2.28
C LEU A 263 -4.61 -10.99 0.76
N GLY A 264 -4.75 -9.74 0.31
CA GLY A 264 -4.66 -9.40 -1.11
C GLY A 264 -5.95 -9.61 -1.89
N LEU A 265 -7.08 -9.88 -1.22
CA LEU A 265 -8.41 -9.87 -1.83
C LEU A 265 -9.02 -8.47 -1.65
N ASP A 266 -8.40 -7.48 -2.28
CA ASP A 266 -8.72 -6.07 -2.01
C ASP A 266 -10.08 -5.67 -2.59
N LEU A 267 -10.39 -6.09 -3.83
CA LEU A 267 -11.61 -5.73 -4.57
C LEU A 267 -11.94 -4.23 -4.51
N ALA A 268 -10.90 -3.42 -4.43
CA ALA A 268 -10.93 -1.96 -4.36
C ALA A 268 -9.83 -1.40 -5.26
N VAL A 269 -9.99 -0.14 -5.64
CA VAL A 269 -8.98 0.62 -6.38
C VAL A 269 -8.15 1.40 -5.35
N SER A 270 -6.83 1.24 -5.40
CA SER A 270 -5.91 2.01 -4.55
C SER A 270 -5.91 3.50 -4.89
N ASP A 271 -5.36 4.32 -3.99
CA ASP A 271 -5.29 5.77 -4.16
C ASP A 271 -4.52 6.19 -5.43
N ASP A 272 -3.56 5.37 -5.89
CA ASP A 272 -2.80 5.56 -7.12
C ASP A 272 -3.49 5.02 -8.40
N GLY A 273 -4.74 4.55 -8.27
CA GLY A 273 -5.55 3.97 -9.32
C GLY A 273 -5.25 2.50 -9.62
N SER A 274 -4.32 1.84 -8.90
CA SER A 274 -3.99 0.44 -9.14
C SER A 274 -5.09 -0.53 -8.65
N THR A 275 -5.21 -1.66 -9.36
CA THR A 275 -6.22 -2.70 -9.12
C THR A 275 -5.61 -4.06 -8.75
N HIS A 276 -4.29 -4.21 -8.92
CA HIS A 276 -3.51 -5.41 -8.65
C HIS A 276 -2.13 -4.99 -8.11
N ALA A 277 -1.43 -5.92 -7.44
CA ALA A 277 -0.07 -5.70 -6.95
C ALA A 277 0.90 -5.30 -8.09
N LYS A 278 1.95 -4.52 -7.78
CA LYS A 278 2.90 -3.98 -8.77
C LYS A 278 3.62 -5.05 -9.62
N THR A 279 3.72 -6.27 -9.11
CA THR A 279 4.35 -7.43 -9.77
C THR A 279 3.42 -8.12 -10.78
N HIS A 280 2.15 -7.70 -10.87
CA HIS A 280 1.15 -8.21 -11.81
C HIS A 280 1.42 -7.72 -13.24
N THR A 281 1.34 -8.63 -14.21
CA THR A 281 1.69 -8.36 -15.62
C THR A 281 0.73 -7.45 -16.36
N THR A 282 -0.52 -7.30 -15.91
CA THR A 282 -1.45 -6.29 -16.47
C THR A 282 -1.57 -5.09 -15.55
N LYS A 283 -0.99 -3.95 -15.98
CA LYS A 283 -1.13 -2.65 -15.33
C LYS A 283 -2.42 -1.98 -15.79
N ASN A 284 -3.55 -2.29 -15.13
CA ASN A 284 -4.77 -1.49 -15.31
C ASN A 284 -4.80 -0.42 -14.21
N LYS A 285 -4.58 0.84 -14.60
CA LYS A 285 -4.85 2.00 -13.74
C LYS A 285 -6.21 2.57 -14.07
N VAL A 286 -7.01 2.84 -13.05
CA VAL A 286 -8.32 3.46 -13.18
C VAL A 286 -8.22 4.91 -12.71
N ASP A 287 -8.77 5.84 -13.49
CA ASP A 287 -8.89 7.24 -13.10
C ASP A 287 -9.98 7.37 -12.03
N THR A 288 -9.58 7.71 -10.80
CA THR A 288 -10.48 7.83 -9.64
C THR A 288 -11.12 9.21 -9.54
N SER A 289 -10.74 10.18 -10.39
CA SER A 289 -11.18 11.57 -10.31
C SER A 289 -12.63 11.82 -10.77
N SER A 290 -13.30 10.82 -11.36
CA SER A 290 -14.65 10.95 -11.95
C SER A 290 -15.77 10.21 -11.22
N SER A 291 -15.56 9.70 -10.00
CA SER A 291 -16.50 8.81 -9.27
C SER A 291 -17.96 9.30 -9.21
N ASP A 292 -18.18 10.62 -9.24
CA ASP A 292 -19.47 11.26 -9.02
C ASP A 292 -20.12 11.84 -10.30
N LYS A 293 -19.52 11.66 -11.49
CA LYS A 293 -20.08 12.15 -12.77
C LYS A 293 -20.88 11.07 -13.49
N VAL A 294 -22.05 11.44 -14.01
CA VAL A 294 -22.82 10.59 -14.95
C VAL A 294 -22.13 10.72 -16.31
N GLU A 295 -21.31 9.73 -16.67
CA GLU A 295 -20.63 9.68 -17.96
C GLU A 295 -21.57 9.19 -19.08
N THR A 296 -21.34 9.65 -20.31
CA THR A 296 -22.10 9.26 -21.51
C THR A 296 -21.79 7.84 -21.99
N GLY A 297 -20.85 7.14 -21.34
CA GLY A 297 -20.56 5.72 -21.51
C GLY A 297 -20.12 5.10 -20.18
N SER A 298 -20.51 3.86 -19.91
CA SER A 298 -20.17 3.13 -18.68
C SER A 298 -19.38 1.87 -19.03
N SER A 299 -18.37 1.53 -18.23
CA SER A 299 -17.48 0.40 -18.47
C SER A 299 -17.22 -0.39 -17.19
N LEU A 300 -17.31 -1.72 -17.29
CA LEU A 300 -17.04 -2.66 -16.19
C LEU A 300 -15.69 -2.45 -15.49
N ARG A 301 -14.70 -1.90 -16.21
CA ARG A 301 -13.32 -1.74 -15.73
C ARG A 301 -12.90 -0.30 -15.49
N LYS A 302 -13.73 0.69 -15.85
CA LYS A 302 -13.37 2.12 -15.76
C LYS A 302 -14.32 2.93 -14.88
N THR A 303 -15.57 2.51 -14.77
CA THR A 303 -16.53 3.22 -13.91
C THR A 303 -16.16 2.98 -12.45
N VAL A 304 -16.00 4.06 -11.68
CA VAL A 304 -15.70 4.01 -10.24
C VAL A 304 -16.95 4.34 -9.42
N PHE A 305 -17.14 3.61 -8.33
CA PHE A 305 -18.12 3.96 -7.29
C PHE A 305 -17.59 3.51 -5.93
N LYS A 306 -18.37 3.79 -4.88
CA LYS A 306 -17.96 3.66 -3.47
C LYS A 306 -18.63 2.47 -2.81
N VAL A 307 -17.88 1.70 -2.03
CA VAL A 307 -18.37 0.61 -1.17
C VAL A 307 -17.77 0.73 0.23
N LYS A 308 -18.32 0.00 1.20
CA LYS A 308 -17.75 -0.07 2.56
C LYS A 308 -16.33 -0.65 2.50
N GLY A 309 -15.37 0.01 3.15
CA GLY A 309 -14.01 -0.49 3.28
C GLY A 309 -13.83 -1.45 4.45
N ASN A 310 -12.80 -2.29 4.38
CA ASN A 310 -12.44 -3.21 5.45
C ASN A 310 -11.90 -2.45 6.68
N PHE A 311 -10.89 -1.60 6.47
CA PHE A 311 -10.30 -0.76 7.52
C PHE A 311 -10.77 0.71 7.47
N LYS A 312 -11.40 1.11 6.37
CA LYS A 312 -11.85 2.48 6.09
C LYS A 312 -13.37 2.48 6.00
N GLU A 313 -14.00 3.61 6.31
CA GLU A 313 -15.47 3.72 6.18
C GLU A 313 -15.93 3.43 4.76
N ILE A 314 -15.21 3.96 3.76
CA ILE A 314 -15.53 3.84 2.35
C ILE A 314 -14.24 3.66 1.53
N VAL A 315 -14.30 2.82 0.49
CA VAL A 315 -13.25 2.65 -0.54
C VAL A 315 -13.84 2.77 -1.94
N ASN A 316 -13.00 3.14 -2.91
CA ASN A 316 -13.36 3.16 -4.33
C ASN A 316 -13.26 1.75 -4.92
N THR A 317 -14.18 1.39 -5.81
CA THR A 317 -14.20 0.09 -6.51
C THR A 317 -14.80 0.23 -7.91
N ILE A 318 -14.80 -0.86 -8.68
CA ILE A 318 -15.32 -0.95 -10.05
C ILE A 318 -16.44 -2.00 -10.16
N PRO A 319 -17.33 -1.97 -11.19
CA PRO A 319 -18.48 -2.88 -11.26
C PRO A 319 -18.12 -4.37 -11.20
N LEU A 320 -17.00 -4.74 -11.82
CA LEU A 320 -16.49 -6.10 -11.76
C LEU A 320 -16.19 -6.54 -10.32
N PHE A 321 -15.47 -5.70 -9.56
CA PHE A 321 -15.16 -5.97 -8.16
C PHE A 321 -16.40 -5.91 -7.27
N SER A 322 -17.38 -5.05 -7.57
CA SER A 322 -18.69 -5.09 -6.91
C SER A 322 -19.34 -6.46 -6.98
N SER A 323 -19.31 -7.03 -8.17
CA SER A 323 -19.95 -8.31 -8.43
C SER A 323 -19.22 -9.42 -7.67
N SER A 324 -17.88 -9.35 -7.65
CA SER A 324 -17.05 -10.23 -6.82
C SER A 324 -17.34 -10.12 -5.32
N ILE A 325 -17.56 -8.91 -4.79
CA ILE A 325 -17.95 -8.71 -3.38
C ILE A 325 -19.26 -9.44 -3.08
N ILE A 326 -20.28 -9.28 -3.94
CA ILE A 326 -21.58 -9.94 -3.79
C ILE A 326 -21.44 -11.48 -3.84
N ILE A 327 -20.59 -11.99 -4.73
CA ILE A 327 -20.33 -13.43 -4.84
C ILE A 327 -19.60 -13.93 -3.59
N LEU A 328 -18.59 -13.22 -3.08
CA LEU A 328 -17.90 -13.56 -1.83
C LEU A 328 -18.88 -13.59 -0.65
N ASP A 329 -19.77 -12.60 -0.53
CA ASP A 329 -20.80 -12.57 0.51
C ASP A 329 -21.72 -13.81 0.43
N SER A 330 -22.12 -14.20 -0.79
CA SER A 330 -22.92 -15.42 -1.03
C SER A 330 -22.15 -16.69 -0.66
N ILE A 331 -20.87 -16.77 -1.03
CA ILE A 331 -19.97 -17.87 -0.68
C ILE A 331 -19.84 -17.98 0.84
N THR A 332 -19.54 -16.88 1.54
CA THR A 332 -19.44 -16.85 3.00
C THR A 332 -20.74 -17.38 3.62
N LYS A 333 -21.89 -16.85 3.21
CA LYS A 333 -23.20 -17.28 3.73
C LYS A 333 -23.51 -18.76 3.51
N LYS A 334 -23.07 -19.34 2.40
CA LYS A 334 -23.36 -20.74 2.01
C LYS A 334 -22.36 -21.74 2.60
N PHE A 335 -21.10 -21.35 2.72
CA PHE A 335 -20.00 -22.28 2.99
C PHE A 335 -19.36 -22.11 4.37
N LYS A 336 -19.30 -20.89 4.93
CA LYS A 336 -18.74 -20.63 6.26
C LYS A 336 -19.50 -21.43 7.33
N LEU A 337 -18.75 -22.13 8.19
CA LEU A 337 -19.34 -22.85 9.32
C LEU A 337 -19.63 -21.90 10.49
N PRO A 338 -20.63 -22.18 11.34
CA PRO A 338 -20.97 -21.32 12.47
C PRO A 338 -19.80 -21.06 13.44
N GLU A 339 -18.96 -22.07 13.65
CA GLU A 339 -17.78 -22.06 14.52
C GLU A 339 -16.49 -21.54 13.86
N GLN A 340 -16.51 -21.28 12.55
CA GLN A 340 -15.36 -20.83 11.78
C GLN A 340 -15.34 -19.30 11.69
N ASN A 341 -14.21 -18.66 12.01
CA ASN A 341 -14.05 -17.23 11.78
C ASN A 341 -13.37 -16.96 10.43
N VAL A 342 -13.70 -15.80 9.85
CA VAL A 342 -13.05 -15.32 8.62
C VAL A 342 -12.54 -13.91 8.88
N TYR A 343 -11.21 -13.75 8.83
CA TYR A 343 -10.53 -12.49 9.10
C TYR A 343 -10.04 -11.86 7.79
N ASN A 344 -10.39 -10.61 7.54
CA ASN A 344 -9.92 -9.87 6.37
C ASN A 344 -8.74 -8.95 6.75
N LEU A 345 -7.56 -9.28 6.22
CA LEU A 345 -6.30 -8.57 6.45
C LEU A 345 -6.02 -7.49 5.39
N SER A 346 -6.87 -7.36 4.37
CA SER A 346 -6.62 -6.53 3.19
C SER A 346 -7.10 -5.09 3.41
N ASP A 347 -6.34 -4.09 2.93
CA ASP A 347 -6.78 -2.68 2.88
C ASP A 347 -7.65 -2.45 1.63
N GLY A 348 -8.82 -3.10 1.62
CA GLY A 348 -9.74 -3.13 0.50
C GLY A 348 -11.21 -2.99 0.91
N ALA A 349 -12.09 -3.62 0.14
CA ALA A 349 -13.52 -3.68 0.42
C ALA A 349 -13.82 -4.61 1.61
N TYR A 350 -14.88 -4.29 2.33
CA TYR A 350 -15.45 -5.13 3.38
C TYR A 350 -16.32 -6.24 2.78
N PHE A 351 -16.25 -7.45 3.35
CA PHE A 351 -17.11 -8.58 3.00
C PHE A 351 -18.03 -8.94 4.18
N GLN A 352 -19.27 -9.33 3.91
CA GLN A 352 -20.23 -9.73 4.93
C GLN A 352 -19.75 -10.96 5.69
N ASP A 353 -20.07 -10.99 6.99
CA ASP A 353 -19.68 -12.05 7.93
C ASP A 353 -18.16 -12.32 8.00
N THR A 354 -17.35 -11.30 7.69
CA THR A 354 -15.89 -11.28 7.91
C THR A 354 -15.50 -10.22 8.94
N GLU A 355 -14.41 -10.46 9.65
CA GLU A 355 -13.87 -9.56 10.67
C GLU A 355 -12.64 -8.82 10.15
N PRO A 356 -12.64 -7.48 10.07
CA PRO A 356 -11.44 -6.71 9.76
C PRO A 356 -10.40 -6.94 10.86
N LEU A 357 -9.20 -7.37 10.48
CA LEU A 357 -8.10 -7.60 11.41
C LEU A 357 -6.80 -7.08 10.79
N ARG A 358 -6.08 -6.21 11.48
CA ARG A 358 -4.80 -5.73 10.96
C ARG A 358 -3.70 -6.75 11.25
N ILE A 359 -2.74 -6.85 10.34
CA ILE A 359 -1.63 -7.81 10.48
C ILE A 359 -0.80 -7.62 11.76
N ASN A 360 -0.76 -6.42 12.32
CA ASN A 360 -0.06 -6.08 13.57
C ASN A 360 -0.87 -6.40 14.83
N GLU A 361 -2.15 -6.75 14.69
CA GLU A 361 -3.00 -7.22 15.78
C GLU A 361 -2.96 -8.75 15.91
N LEU A 362 -2.37 -9.44 14.91
CA LEU A 362 -2.11 -10.87 14.97
C LEU A 362 -0.93 -11.12 15.90
N SER A 363 -1.20 -11.85 16.98
CA SER A 363 -0.17 -12.49 17.79
C SER A 363 -0.16 -13.96 17.44
N PHE A 364 0.98 -14.45 16.97
CA PHE A 364 1.22 -15.87 16.86
C PHE A 364 1.81 -16.32 18.20
N GLU A 365 1.39 -17.49 18.71
CA GLU A 365 2.24 -18.15 19.71
C GLU A 365 3.62 -18.29 19.08
N ASP A 366 4.62 -17.67 19.69
CA ASP A 366 6.01 -17.71 19.25
C ASP A 366 6.51 -19.16 19.24
N LYS A 367 6.17 -19.89 18.19
CA LYS A 367 7.00 -21.00 17.70
C LYS A 367 8.24 -20.46 16.99
N ASN A 368 8.26 -19.16 16.69
CA ASN A 368 9.39 -18.40 16.17
C ASN A 368 10.38 -17.93 17.25
N LYS A 369 10.40 -18.53 18.45
CA LYS A 369 11.63 -18.55 19.25
C LYS A 369 12.76 -19.37 18.59
N ASP A 370 12.46 -20.08 17.51
CA ASP A 370 13.42 -20.84 16.70
C ASP A 370 13.65 -20.25 15.29
N VAL A 371 13.50 -18.93 15.05
CA VAL A 371 14.02 -18.35 13.78
C VAL A 371 15.55 -18.36 13.86
N SER A 372 16.13 -19.43 13.33
CA SER A 372 17.56 -19.73 13.42
C SER A 372 18.43 -19.01 12.39
N PHE A 373 17.91 -18.10 11.57
CA PHE A 373 18.66 -17.28 10.61
C PHE A 373 17.68 -16.47 9.75
N GLY A 374 18.13 -15.38 9.13
CA GLY A 374 17.32 -14.65 8.15
C GLY A 374 18.11 -13.55 7.44
N ALA A 375 17.66 -13.18 6.23
CA ALA A 375 18.12 -11.98 5.54
C ALA A 375 16.96 -11.25 4.85
N VAL A 376 17.01 -9.92 4.94
CA VAL A 376 16.07 -8.98 4.36
C VAL A 376 16.79 -8.10 3.36
N SER A 377 16.12 -7.80 2.26
CA SER A 377 16.59 -6.80 1.32
C SER A 377 16.04 -5.44 1.69
N SER A 378 16.77 -4.38 1.37
CA SER A 378 16.18 -3.05 1.33
C SER A 378 15.04 -3.00 0.31
N ALA A 379 14.19 -1.97 0.39
CA ALA A 379 13.00 -1.81 -0.46
C ALA A 379 13.28 -1.90 -1.98
N TYR A 380 14.54 -1.74 -2.40
CA TYR A 380 14.99 -1.77 -3.79
C TYR A 380 16.03 -2.87 -4.08
N ALA A 381 16.25 -3.79 -3.15
CA ALA A 381 17.18 -4.92 -3.27
C ALA A 381 18.62 -4.55 -3.67
N LEU A 382 19.08 -3.37 -3.24
CA LEU A 382 20.47 -2.92 -3.42
C LEU A 382 21.35 -3.39 -2.25
N THR A 383 20.79 -3.44 -1.05
CA THR A 383 21.49 -3.82 0.17
C THR A 383 20.71 -4.94 0.87
N PHE A 384 21.42 -5.94 1.37
CA PHE A 384 20.90 -7.06 2.15
C PHE A 384 21.46 -7.00 3.55
N ARG A 385 20.61 -7.27 4.54
CA ARG A 385 20.98 -7.34 5.95
C ARG A 385 20.49 -8.67 6.49
N GLY A 386 21.31 -9.38 7.26
CA GLY A 386 20.91 -10.67 7.80
C GLY A 386 21.68 -11.07 9.04
N PHE A 387 21.28 -12.21 9.63
CA PHE A 387 21.84 -12.74 10.87
C PHE A 387 21.78 -14.28 10.91
N TYR A 388 22.52 -14.88 11.84
CA TYR A 388 22.66 -16.33 11.97
C TYR A 388 22.39 -16.86 13.39
N LYS A 389 21.54 -17.90 13.47
CA LYS A 389 21.23 -18.94 14.48
C LYS A 389 21.29 -18.69 15.96
N ASP A 390 22.41 -18.22 16.49
CA ASP A 390 22.57 -18.18 17.94
C ASP A 390 22.10 -16.79 18.41
N VAL A 391 20.79 -16.69 18.69
CA VAL A 391 20.16 -15.54 19.37
C VAL A 391 20.94 -15.24 20.65
N ASP A 392 21.31 -13.97 20.88
CA ASP A 392 22.13 -13.52 22.02
C ASP A 392 23.53 -14.16 22.11
N SER A 393 24.11 -14.61 20.99
CA SER A 393 25.49 -15.12 20.94
C SER A 393 26.44 -14.19 20.21
N ASP A 394 27.61 -13.99 20.81
CA ASP A 394 28.75 -13.27 20.19
C ASP A 394 29.48 -14.11 19.12
N LYS A 395 28.93 -15.26 18.69
CA LYS A 395 29.56 -16.08 17.65
C LYS A 395 29.48 -15.39 16.30
N VAL A 396 30.60 -15.40 15.61
CA VAL A 396 30.77 -14.87 14.26
C VAL A 396 30.66 -16.02 13.26
N TYR A 397 29.94 -15.78 12.18
CA TYR A 397 29.70 -16.75 11.10
C TYR A 397 30.17 -16.19 9.77
N ASP A 398 30.75 -17.05 8.93
CA ASP A 398 31.02 -16.70 7.55
C ASP A 398 29.80 -17.04 6.70
N VAL A 399 29.33 -16.08 5.91
CA VAL A 399 28.15 -16.18 5.05
C VAL A 399 28.58 -16.07 3.59
N ASP A 400 28.45 -17.15 2.85
CA ASP A 400 28.65 -17.18 1.40
C ASP A 400 27.45 -16.56 0.69
N VAL A 401 27.72 -15.62 -0.22
CA VAL A 401 26.74 -15.00 -1.10
C VAL A 401 26.83 -15.62 -2.48
N TYR A 402 25.68 -16.06 -2.99
CA TYR A 402 25.52 -16.56 -4.35
C TYR A 402 24.56 -15.66 -5.13
N VAL A 403 24.84 -15.44 -6.41
CA VAL A 403 23.94 -14.77 -7.34
C VAL A 403 23.76 -15.66 -8.57
N ASP A 404 22.51 -16.04 -8.87
CA ASP A 404 22.16 -17.00 -9.93
C ASP A 404 22.91 -18.34 -9.83
N GLY A 405 23.24 -18.75 -8.60
CA GLY A 405 23.98 -19.97 -8.31
C GLY A 405 25.51 -19.83 -8.45
N GLU A 406 26.03 -18.67 -8.87
CA GLU A 406 27.46 -18.38 -8.85
C GLU A 406 27.90 -17.82 -7.50
N PHE A 407 28.96 -18.38 -6.93
CA PHE A 407 29.56 -17.86 -5.69
C PHE A 407 30.20 -16.48 -5.95
N ILE A 408 29.86 -15.51 -5.11
CA ILE A 408 30.35 -14.12 -5.23
C ILE A 408 31.42 -13.83 -4.18
N ILE A 409 31.08 -13.99 -2.89
CA ILE A 409 31.94 -13.60 -1.77
C ILE A 409 31.49 -14.29 -0.47
N SER A 410 32.40 -14.43 0.49
CA SER A 410 32.08 -14.77 1.88
C SER A 410 32.16 -13.51 2.74
N ILE A 411 31.14 -13.28 3.57
CA ILE A 411 31.00 -12.11 4.45
C ILE A 411 31.02 -12.59 5.89
N GLU A 412 31.89 -12.00 6.69
CA GLU A 412 31.90 -12.25 8.11
C GLU A 412 30.74 -11.50 8.78
N ALA A 413 29.80 -12.24 9.36
CA ALA A 413 28.74 -11.69 10.20
C ALA A 413 29.30 -11.38 11.58
N SER A 414 29.99 -10.25 11.71
CA SER A 414 30.65 -9.78 12.94
C SER A 414 30.18 -8.41 13.41
N SER A 415 29.26 -7.76 12.68
CA SER A 415 28.74 -6.44 13.01
C SER A 415 27.35 -6.52 13.64
N TYR A 416 27.00 -5.59 14.51
CA TYR A 416 25.63 -5.47 14.99
C TYR A 416 24.87 -4.50 14.09
N VAL A 417 23.76 -4.96 13.50
CA VAL A 417 22.90 -4.17 12.62
C VAL A 417 21.59 -3.86 13.36
N LYS A 418 21.39 -2.59 13.75
CA LYS A 418 20.23 -2.15 14.55
C LYS A 418 18.88 -2.48 13.92
N GLU A 419 18.80 -2.45 12.59
CA GLU A 419 17.59 -2.80 11.85
C GLU A 419 17.21 -4.26 12.06
N ILE A 420 18.17 -5.18 12.15
CA ILE A 420 17.90 -6.59 12.44
C ILE A 420 17.32 -6.74 13.84
N ASP A 421 17.90 -6.05 14.84
CA ASP A 421 17.33 -6.03 16.19
C ASP A 421 15.89 -5.49 16.20
N ARG A 422 15.60 -4.40 15.47
CA ARG A 422 14.23 -3.88 15.38
C ARG A 422 13.26 -4.79 14.62
N GLU A 423 13.70 -5.42 13.54
CA GLU A 423 12.83 -6.22 12.67
C GLU A 423 12.58 -7.61 13.24
N PHE A 424 13.55 -8.17 13.95
CA PHE A 424 13.51 -9.54 14.45
C PHE A 424 13.47 -9.64 15.99
N ASP A 425 13.68 -8.54 16.72
CA ASP A 425 13.81 -8.49 18.20
C ASP A 425 14.97 -9.37 18.72
N ILE A 426 16.12 -9.29 18.04
CA ILE A 426 17.30 -10.13 18.29
C ILE A 426 18.58 -9.30 18.36
N GLN A 427 19.35 -9.43 19.45
CA GLN A 427 20.71 -8.91 19.56
C GLN A 427 21.73 -9.98 19.18
N THR A 428 22.18 -9.96 17.92
CA THR A 428 23.16 -10.94 17.43
C THR A 428 24.10 -10.32 16.40
N ASN A 429 25.20 -11.02 16.15
CA ASN A 429 26.09 -10.68 15.04
C ASN A 429 25.35 -10.86 13.70
N SER A 430 25.47 -9.83 12.89
CA SER A 430 24.76 -9.61 11.64
C SER A 430 25.76 -9.33 10.53
N PHE A 431 25.28 -9.35 9.29
CA PHE A 431 26.04 -8.96 8.12
C PHE A 431 25.24 -7.98 7.27
N THR A 432 25.97 -7.18 6.51
CA THR A 432 25.44 -6.32 5.45
C THR A 432 26.15 -6.65 4.15
N TYR A 433 25.38 -6.84 3.08
CA TYR A 433 25.89 -7.07 1.74
C TYR A 433 25.31 -6.04 0.77
N GLU A 434 26.17 -5.30 0.10
CA GLU A 434 25.77 -4.47 -1.03
C GLU A 434 25.90 -5.29 -2.32
N LEU A 435 24.82 -5.34 -3.10
CA LEU A 435 24.81 -6.07 -4.36
C LEU A 435 25.82 -5.46 -5.32
N ASP A 436 26.69 -6.31 -5.89
CA ASP A 436 27.65 -5.86 -6.90
C ASP A 436 26.91 -5.19 -8.06
N GLU A 437 27.42 -4.03 -8.49
CA GLU A 437 26.78 -3.23 -9.51
C GLU A 437 26.48 -4.04 -10.78
N ARG A 438 27.27 -5.08 -11.11
CA ARG A 438 27.09 -5.92 -12.31
C ARG A 438 25.76 -6.66 -12.33
N PHE A 439 25.11 -6.86 -11.18
CA PHE A 439 23.80 -7.52 -11.05
C PHE A 439 22.63 -6.51 -10.95
N ILE A 440 22.89 -5.23 -11.28
CA ILE A 440 21.89 -4.17 -11.28
C ILE A 440 21.22 -4.08 -12.67
N GLY A 441 19.89 -4.20 -12.70
CA GLY A 441 19.05 -4.00 -13.89
C GLY A 441 18.39 -5.26 -14.45
N THR A 442 18.80 -6.42 -13.95
CA THR A 442 18.28 -7.72 -14.35
C THR A 442 17.70 -8.46 -13.14
N GLU A 443 16.84 -9.44 -13.42
CA GLU A 443 16.24 -10.29 -12.38
C GLU A 443 17.26 -11.38 -12.02
N HIS A 444 17.58 -11.50 -10.73
CA HIS A 444 18.58 -12.41 -10.20
C HIS A 444 18.04 -13.15 -8.98
N LEU A 445 18.54 -14.37 -8.74
CA LEU A 445 18.35 -15.08 -7.47
C LEU A 445 19.55 -14.82 -6.58
N VAL A 446 19.36 -14.17 -5.44
CA VAL A 446 20.42 -14.01 -4.43
C VAL A 446 20.18 -14.99 -3.30
N GLU A 447 21.22 -15.77 -2.97
CA GLU A 447 21.21 -16.73 -1.87
C GLU A 447 22.32 -16.40 -0.87
N PHE A 448 22.01 -16.52 0.41
CA PHE A 448 22.96 -16.44 1.51
C PHE A 448 23.04 -17.83 2.15
N LYS A 449 24.25 -18.39 2.28
CA LYS A 449 24.49 -19.72 2.87
C LYS A 449 25.58 -19.61 3.92
N GLU A 450 25.49 -20.35 5.02
CA GLU A 450 26.63 -20.39 5.96
C GLU A 450 27.79 -21.20 5.36
N SER A 451 29.00 -20.66 5.42
CA SER A 451 30.12 -21.16 4.61
C SER A 451 30.52 -22.61 4.92
N LYS A 452 30.34 -23.11 6.15
CA LYS A 452 30.78 -24.47 6.55
C LYS A 452 29.73 -25.54 6.32
N THR A 453 28.49 -25.25 6.69
CA THR A 453 27.35 -26.15 6.66
C THR A 453 26.64 -26.12 5.30
N GLN A 454 26.79 -25.00 4.57
CA GLN A 454 26.05 -24.69 3.34
C GLN A 454 24.53 -24.63 3.55
N ASP A 455 24.09 -24.47 4.80
CA ASP A 455 22.69 -24.24 5.14
C ASP A 455 22.23 -22.90 4.54
N ILE A 456 21.10 -22.91 3.83
CA ILE A 456 20.54 -21.71 3.19
C ILE A 456 19.92 -20.82 4.27
N LEU A 457 20.47 -19.61 4.43
CA LEU A 457 19.99 -18.60 5.37
C LEU A 457 18.82 -17.81 4.80
N ALA A 458 18.92 -17.46 3.52
CA ALA A 458 17.87 -16.77 2.78
C ALA A 458 18.08 -16.96 1.29
N SER A 459 17.00 -17.09 0.55
CA SER A 459 17.00 -17.05 -0.92
C SER A 459 15.90 -16.11 -1.37
N SER A 460 16.23 -15.11 -2.19
CA SER A 460 15.25 -14.16 -2.71
C SER A 460 15.46 -13.94 -4.20
N GLY A 461 14.39 -14.10 -4.98
CA GLY A 461 14.36 -13.57 -6.33
C GLY A 461 14.26 -12.06 -6.23
N ILE A 462 15.28 -11.35 -6.70
CA ILE A 462 15.32 -9.89 -6.70
C ILE A 462 15.27 -9.36 -8.12
N LYS A 463 14.55 -8.25 -8.29
CA LYS A 463 14.65 -7.47 -9.51
C LYS A 463 15.19 -6.10 -9.13
N THR A 464 16.43 -5.86 -9.49
CA THR A 464 17.09 -4.57 -9.30
C THR A 464 16.72 -3.62 -10.44
N LEU A 465 16.78 -2.32 -10.18
CA LEU A 465 16.50 -1.30 -11.19
C LEU A 465 17.58 -1.25 -12.24
N ASP A 466 17.24 -0.95 -13.50
CA ASP A 466 18.24 -0.73 -14.55
C ASP A 466 19.12 0.46 -14.16
N ARG A 467 20.43 0.36 -14.39
CA ARG A 467 21.36 1.48 -14.14
C ARG A 467 21.00 2.72 -14.95
N ASN A 468 20.34 2.53 -16.10
CA ASN A 468 19.85 3.61 -16.96
C ASN A 468 18.43 4.06 -16.58
N ASP A 469 17.81 3.46 -15.55
CA ASP A 469 16.54 3.94 -15.04
C ASP A 469 16.72 5.34 -14.44
N SER A 470 15.83 6.26 -14.80
CA SER A 470 15.92 7.66 -14.37
C SER A 470 15.83 7.81 -12.84
N LYS A 471 15.28 6.82 -12.13
CA LYS A 471 15.18 6.83 -10.67
C LYS A 471 16.34 6.13 -9.95
N PHE A 472 17.27 5.50 -10.67
CA PHE A 472 18.35 4.71 -10.07
C PHE A 472 19.14 5.47 -9.01
N ASN A 473 19.62 6.68 -9.32
CA ASN A 473 20.40 7.51 -8.40
C ASN A 473 19.57 8.00 -7.19
N GLU A 474 18.28 8.29 -7.39
CA GLU A 474 17.37 8.67 -6.32
C GLU A 474 17.22 7.52 -5.31
N TYR A 475 17.05 6.30 -5.82
CA TYR A 475 16.94 5.12 -4.97
C TYR A 475 18.25 4.75 -4.28
N LYS A 476 19.40 4.88 -4.96
CA LYS A 476 20.72 4.69 -4.35
C LYS A 476 20.93 5.66 -3.18
N PHE A 477 20.54 6.92 -3.34
CA PHE A 477 20.56 7.89 -2.26
C PHE A 477 19.61 7.50 -1.13
N LEU A 478 18.36 7.11 -1.42
CA LEU A 478 17.41 6.70 -0.38
C LEU A 478 17.89 5.47 0.39
N ASP A 479 18.52 4.51 -0.27
CA ASP A 479 19.10 3.31 0.35
C ASP A 479 20.26 3.66 1.29
N SER A 480 21.09 4.64 0.91
CA SER A 480 22.20 5.12 1.75
C SER A 480 21.74 5.71 3.10
N LEU A 481 20.50 6.19 3.18
CA LEU A 481 19.93 6.71 4.44
C LEU A 481 19.71 5.59 5.48
N TYR A 482 19.80 4.32 5.06
CA TYR A 482 19.74 3.14 5.92
C TYR A 482 21.10 2.65 6.39
N ALA A 483 22.20 3.31 6.01
CA ALA A 483 23.51 3.03 6.57
C ALA A 483 23.66 3.69 7.95
N ASP A 484 24.56 3.16 8.79
CA ASP A 484 24.89 3.78 10.08
C ASP A 484 25.48 5.18 9.87
N VAL A 485 24.91 6.17 10.56
CA VAL A 485 25.38 7.55 10.54
C VAL A 485 26.40 7.75 11.67
N ASP A 486 27.58 8.23 11.31
CA ASP A 486 28.61 8.68 12.25
C ASP A 486 28.17 10.00 12.86
N GLU A 487 27.67 9.91 14.10
CA GLU A 487 27.16 11.03 14.88
C GLU A 487 28.19 12.15 15.00
N LYS A 488 29.49 11.84 15.14
CA LYS A 488 30.53 12.87 15.28
C LYS A 488 30.75 13.61 13.97
N ARG A 489 30.63 12.90 12.84
CA ARG A 489 30.84 13.48 11.51
C ARG A 489 29.72 14.43 11.12
N ILE A 490 28.47 14.10 11.42
CA ILE A 490 27.31 14.86 10.95
C ILE A 490 26.93 16.04 11.86
N LYS A 491 27.26 15.96 13.15
CA LYS A 491 26.84 16.93 14.18
C LYS A 491 27.09 18.39 13.81
N ASP A 492 28.30 18.68 13.33
CA ASP A 492 28.77 20.04 13.04
C ASP A 492 28.73 20.38 11.54
N LEU A 493 28.15 19.52 10.70
CA LEU A 493 28.01 19.79 9.26
C LEU A 493 26.80 20.68 9.01
N TYR A 494 27.04 21.84 8.39
CA TYR A 494 26.01 22.71 7.85
C TYR A 494 26.64 23.72 6.89
N CYS A 495 25.82 24.37 6.07
CA CYS A 495 26.22 25.54 5.29
C CYS A 495 25.34 26.72 5.64
N LYS A 496 25.94 27.73 6.26
CA LYS A 496 25.24 28.95 6.66
C LYS A 496 24.61 29.66 5.44
N ASP A 497 23.45 30.28 5.66
CA ASP A 497 22.69 31.07 4.70
C ASP A 497 22.31 30.25 3.44
N ALA A 498 22.06 28.94 3.61
CA ALA A 498 21.64 28.03 2.56
C ALA A 498 20.35 27.27 2.92
N ILE A 499 19.40 27.25 1.97
CA ILE A 499 18.13 26.53 2.09
C ILE A 499 18.10 25.42 1.04
N GLY A 500 17.88 24.17 1.43
CA GLY A 500 17.83 23.05 0.50
C GLY A 500 16.51 22.29 0.47
N PHE A 501 16.23 21.66 -0.66
CA PHE A 501 15.12 20.72 -0.85
C PHE A 501 15.45 19.66 -1.90
N LEU A 502 14.78 18.51 -1.81
CA LEU A 502 14.87 17.47 -2.82
C LEU A 502 14.02 17.81 -4.05
N ALA A 503 14.62 17.78 -5.24
CA ALA A 503 13.96 17.97 -6.53
C ALA A 503 13.47 16.65 -7.15
N VAL A 504 12.77 15.86 -6.35
CA VAL A 504 12.05 14.68 -6.83
C VAL A 504 10.81 15.10 -7.62
N GLU A 505 10.34 14.25 -8.53
CA GLU A 505 9.19 14.50 -9.42
C GLU A 505 7.96 15.00 -8.63
N ASP A 506 7.69 14.39 -7.48
CA ASP A 506 6.60 14.76 -6.59
C ASP A 506 6.68 16.19 -6.06
N ASN A 507 7.89 16.70 -5.80
CA ASN A 507 8.09 18.04 -5.27
C ASN A 507 8.07 19.08 -6.40
N LEU A 508 8.69 18.78 -7.55
CA LEU A 508 8.72 19.67 -8.70
C LEU A 508 7.34 19.87 -9.34
N ASN A 509 6.49 18.84 -9.31
CA ASN A 509 5.13 18.91 -9.84
C ASN A 509 4.12 19.56 -8.87
N ASP A 510 4.50 19.77 -7.60
CA ASP A 510 3.67 20.46 -6.62
C ASP A 510 3.77 21.99 -6.81
N LYS A 511 2.81 22.52 -7.58
CA LYS A 511 2.71 23.96 -7.86
C LYS A 511 2.67 24.82 -6.62
N ASP A 512 2.00 24.34 -5.57
CA ASP A 512 2.00 25.09 -4.32
C ASP A 512 3.42 25.11 -3.82
N PHE A 513 4.03 23.96 -3.52
CA PHE A 513 5.37 23.84 -2.94
C PHE A 513 6.39 24.71 -3.68
N MET A 514 6.40 24.65 -5.00
CA MET A 514 7.29 25.46 -5.84
C MET A 514 7.00 26.97 -5.74
N ASN A 515 5.73 27.40 -5.69
CA ASN A 515 5.39 28.82 -5.48
C ASN A 515 5.92 29.34 -4.14
N TYR A 516 5.92 28.51 -3.10
CA TYR A 516 6.45 28.90 -1.80
C TYR A 516 7.97 29.02 -1.81
N ILE A 517 8.67 28.12 -2.49
CA ILE A 517 10.12 28.25 -2.69
C ILE A 517 10.44 29.55 -3.44
N LYS A 518 9.66 29.92 -4.46
CA LYS A 518 9.80 31.21 -5.16
C LYS A 518 9.55 32.42 -4.26
N GLU A 519 8.55 32.34 -3.37
CA GLU A 519 8.31 33.38 -2.37
C GLU A 519 9.50 33.55 -1.41
N LEU A 520 10.06 32.44 -0.92
CA LEU A 520 11.27 32.44 -0.09
C LEU A 520 12.46 33.02 -0.84
N TYR A 521 12.62 32.67 -2.12
CA TYR A 521 13.68 33.16 -2.97
C TYR A 521 13.67 34.69 -3.06
N VAL A 522 12.50 35.29 -3.33
CA VAL A 522 12.34 36.75 -3.41
C VAL A 522 12.59 37.40 -2.05
N ARG A 523 12.07 36.80 -0.97
CA ARG A 523 12.13 37.36 0.38
C ARG A 523 13.55 37.40 0.95
N PHE A 524 14.34 36.35 0.71
CA PHE A 524 15.67 36.21 1.28
C PHE A 524 16.73 36.38 0.19
N SER A 525 17.05 37.62 -0.15
CA SER A 525 17.90 37.97 -1.31
C SER A 525 19.38 37.58 -1.19
N THR A 526 19.85 37.24 0.02
CA THR A 526 21.25 36.86 0.30
C THR A 526 21.45 35.35 0.47
N VAL A 527 20.37 34.57 0.47
CA VAL A 527 20.40 33.12 0.76
C VAL A 527 20.58 32.32 -0.54
N THR A 528 21.38 31.27 -0.47
CA THR A 528 21.57 30.30 -1.57
C THR A 528 20.54 29.18 -1.47
N PHE A 529 19.96 28.77 -2.58
CA PHE A 529 19.01 27.67 -2.66
C PHE A 529 19.68 26.42 -3.24
N LYS A 530 19.77 25.37 -2.43
CA LYS A 530 20.34 24.08 -2.79
C LYS A 530 19.25 23.14 -3.31
N VAL A 531 19.41 22.69 -4.54
CA VAL A 531 18.43 21.85 -5.22
C VAL A 531 19.05 20.50 -5.52
N PHE A 532 18.63 19.48 -4.78
CA PHE A 532 19.21 18.15 -4.87
C PHE A 532 18.51 17.32 -5.95
N CYS A 533 19.21 17.03 -7.05
CA CYS A 533 18.71 16.29 -8.22
C CYS A 533 19.44 14.95 -8.40
N PHE A 534 18.78 13.97 -9.01
CA PHE A 534 19.31 12.62 -9.22
C PHE A 534 19.51 12.26 -10.70
N ASN A 535 18.89 12.98 -11.62
CA ASN A 535 19.03 12.74 -13.05
C ASN A 535 19.00 14.04 -13.88
N ALA A 536 19.34 13.91 -15.17
CA ALA A 536 19.40 15.04 -16.10
C ALA A 536 18.02 15.67 -16.37
N GLU A 537 16.95 14.87 -16.37
CA GLU A 537 15.57 15.35 -16.59
C GLU A 537 15.11 16.28 -15.46
N GLN A 538 15.37 15.89 -14.20
CA GLN A 538 15.11 16.71 -13.01
C GLN A 538 15.91 18.00 -13.06
N LYS A 539 17.19 17.93 -13.45
CA LYS A 539 18.03 19.13 -13.60
C LYS A 539 17.46 20.10 -14.64
N LEU A 540 17.09 19.60 -15.83
CA LEU A 540 16.47 20.42 -16.89
C LEU A 540 15.14 21.01 -16.43
N LEU A 541 14.34 20.26 -15.68
CA LEU A 541 13.07 20.73 -15.15
C LEU A 541 13.28 21.84 -14.10
N VAL A 542 14.26 21.70 -13.21
CA VAL A 542 14.65 22.75 -12.25
C VAL A 542 15.11 24.01 -12.99
N GLU A 543 15.99 23.88 -13.98
CA GLU A 543 16.45 24.99 -14.81
C GLU A 543 15.28 25.69 -15.53
N SER A 544 14.28 24.93 -15.99
CA SER A 544 13.06 25.49 -16.58
C SER A 544 12.16 26.19 -15.55
N ILE A 545 12.01 25.64 -14.34
CA ILE A 545 11.15 26.22 -13.30
C ILE A 545 11.74 27.52 -12.76
N PHE A 546 13.08 27.60 -12.64
CA PHE A 546 13.83 28.72 -12.06
C PHE A 546 14.62 29.51 -13.10
N GLU A 547 14.20 29.52 -14.37
CA GLU A 547 14.92 30.15 -15.49
C GLU A 547 15.36 31.59 -15.19
N ASN A 548 14.54 32.36 -14.45
CA ASN A 548 14.82 33.76 -14.09
C ASN A 548 15.51 33.93 -12.73
N GLU A 549 15.72 32.84 -11.99
CA GLU A 549 16.17 32.80 -10.60
C GLU A 549 17.47 31.98 -10.42
N MET A 550 18.12 31.59 -11.52
CA MET A 550 19.32 30.73 -11.48
C MET A 550 20.53 31.34 -10.76
N CYS A 551 20.58 32.66 -10.51
CA CYS A 551 21.75 33.31 -9.92
C CYS A 551 22.06 32.92 -8.47
N ARG A 552 21.11 32.31 -7.75
CA ARG A 552 21.31 31.79 -6.38
C ARG A 552 20.76 30.37 -6.21
N ILE A 553 20.52 29.67 -7.31
CA ILE A 553 20.11 28.27 -7.33
C ILE A 553 21.34 27.43 -7.65
N GLU A 554 21.73 26.57 -6.72
CA GLU A 554 22.83 25.63 -6.89
C GLU A 554 22.28 24.21 -6.91
N ILE A 555 22.57 23.49 -8.00
CA ILE A 555 22.10 22.11 -8.20
C ILE A 555 23.23 21.15 -7.86
N SER A 556 22.96 20.20 -6.96
CA SER A 556 23.89 19.13 -6.61
C SER A 556 23.20 17.76 -6.64
N SER A 557 24.00 16.70 -6.68
CA SER A 557 23.48 15.32 -6.69
C SER A 557 24.01 14.60 -5.45
N PRO A 558 23.18 14.47 -4.39
CA PRO A 558 23.65 13.90 -3.14
C PRO A 558 23.72 12.37 -3.25
N MET A 559 24.76 11.77 -2.69
CA MET A 559 24.89 10.32 -2.62
C MET A 559 24.47 9.77 -1.25
N ASN A 560 24.53 10.61 -0.21
CA ASN A 560 24.18 10.25 1.16
C ASN A 560 23.74 11.47 1.98
N ILE A 561 23.37 11.25 3.24
CA ILE A 561 22.89 12.31 4.14
C ILE A 561 23.92 13.41 4.38
N TYR A 562 25.22 13.09 4.43
CA TYR A 562 26.27 14.08 4.66
C TYR A 562 26.36 15.08 3.50
N ASP A 563 26.10 14.64 2.27
CA ASP A 563 26.09 15.51 1.08
C ASP A 563 24.95 16.53 1.12
N VAL A 564 23.84 16.18 1.77
CA VAL A 564 22.71 17.09 1.99
C VAL A 564 23.04 18.06 3.12
N VAL A 565 23.37 17.52 4.30
CA VAL A 565 23.54 18.30 5.54
C VAL A 565 24.67 19.31 5.44
N LYS A 566 25.80 18.95 4.82
CA LYS A 566 26.95 19.87 4.66
C LYS A 566 26.64 21.09 3.79
N GLU A 567 25.58 21.06 2.99
CA GLU A 567 25.27 22.10 2.01
C GLU A 567 24.15 23.04 2.45
N ILE A 568 23.53 22.81 3.61
CA ILE A 568 22.33 23.55 4.03
C ILE A 568 22.41 24.00 5.48
N GLU A 569 21.72 25.08 5.81
CA GLU A 569 21.33 25.46 7.18
C GLU A 569 19.86 25.08 7.42
N ILE A 570 19.05 24.99 6.36
CA ILE A 570 17.63 24.66 6.43
C ILE A 570 17.23 23.65 5.38
N TYR A 571 16.55 22.59 5.82
CA TYR A 571 15.89 21.64 4.94
C TYR A 571 14.39 21.94 4.82
N LEU A 572 13.90 22.14 3.59
CA LEU A 572 12.49 22.36 3.28
C LEU A 572 11.79 21.07 2.87
N THR A 573 10.63 20.81 3.46
CA THR A 573 9.76 19.67 3.10
C THR A 573 8.27 20.03 3.14
N LYS A 574 7.43 19.24 2.43
CA LYS A 574 5.99 19.50 2.23
C LYS A 574 5.09 18.97 3.37
N ALA A 575 5.52 18.01 4.18
CA ALA A 575 4.69 17.45 5.24
C ALA A 575 5.54 16.83 6.36
N ILE A 576 4.97 16.75 7.58
CA ILE A 576 5.42 15.78 8.58
C ILE A 576 4.95 14.43 8.08
N ASN A 577 5.73 13.80 7.21
CA ASN A 577 5.76 12.36 7.26
C ASN A 577 6.94 12.04 8.18
N LEU A 578 6.67 11.63 9.42
CA LEU A 578 7.72 11.11 10.32
C LEU A 578 8.41 9.88 9.69
N GLU A 579 7.93 9.36 8.57
CA GLU A 579 8.59 8.35 7.73
C GLU A 579 9.62 8.92 6.75
N ASP A 580 9.69 10.23 6.53
CA ASP A 580 10.75 10.85 5.73
C ASP A 580 12.09 10.67 6.47
N ARG A 581 12.90 9.73 5.98
CA ARG A 581 14.13 9.31 6.67
C ARG A 581 15.15 10.45 6.70
N ILE A 582 15.17 11.35 5.72
CA ILE A 582 16.07 12.52 5.73
C ILE A 582 15.77 13.42 6.93
N VAL A 583 14.48 13.70 7.14
CA VAL A 583 14.01 14.48 8.29
C VAL A 583 14.39 13.79 9.60
N LYS A 584 14.21 12.48 9.71
CA LYS A 584 14.62 11.69 10.89
C LYS A 584 16.12 11.77 11.16
N GLU A 585 16.95 11.54 10.15
CA GLU A 585 18.41 11.55 10.29
C GLU A 585 18.93 12.94 10.68
N ILE A 586 18.41 14.00 10.06
CA ILE A 586 18.74 15.39 10.43
C ILE A 586 18.34 15.68 11.88
N ILE A 587 17.09 15.39 12.27
CA ILE A 587 16.59 15.62 13.64
C ILE A 587 17.43 14.89 14.67
N LYS A 588 17.86 13.67 14.34
CA LYS A 588 18.53 12.78 15.28
C LYS A 588 20.00 13.12 15.48
N TYR A 589 20.68 13.56 14.42
CA TYR A 589 22.13 13.62 14.40
C TYR A 589 22.74 14.98 14.08
N SER A 590 21.98 15.92 13.52
CA SER A 590 22.47 17.28 13.25
C SER A 590 21.93 18.26 14.29
N ASP A 591 22.83 19.05 14.89
CA ASP A 591 22.45 20.09 15.85
C ASP A 591 22.21 21.45 15.17
N GLU A 592 22.77 21.64 13.97
CA GLU A 592 22.85 22.94 13.30
C GLU A 592 21.84 23.12 12.14
N VAL A 593 21.37 22.02 11.53
CA VAL A 593 20.41 22.11 10.42
C VAL A 593 18.97 22.14 10.94
N ALA A 594 18.24 23.21 10.61
CA ALA A 594 16.82 23.33 10.94
C ALA A 594 15.93 22.69 9.86
N ILE A 595 14.79 22.14 10.27
CA ILE A 595 13.78 21.60 9.34
C ILE A 595 12.59 22.55 9.29
N HIS A 596 12.21 22.92 8.08
CA HIS A 596 11.02 23.71 7.84
C HIS A 596 9.99 22.94 7.01
N ILE A 597 8.75 22.94 7.50
CA ILE A 597 7.66 22.14 6.95
C ILE A 597 6.56 23.05 6.48
N ARG A 598 6.22 22.96 5.20
CA ARG A 598 5.08 23.70 4.66
C ARG A 598 3.79 22.91 4.86
N ASN A 599 3.06 23.17 5.93
CA ASN A 599 1.78 22.51 6.18
C ASN A 599 0.58 23.27 5.52
N LYS A 600 -0.26 22.54 4.76
CA LYS A 600 -1.48 23.09 4.14
C LYS A 600 -2.74 22.98 5.04
N SER A 601 -2.64 22.37 6.22
CA SER A 601 -3.75 22.22 7.18
C SER A 601 -3.24 22.15 8.62
N VAL A 602 -3.51 23.20 9.40
CA VAL A 602 -3.35 23.21 10.87
C VAL A 602 -4.68 22.84 11.54
N SER A 603 -5.47 21.95 10.95
CA SER A 603 -6.79 21.64 11.50
C SER A 603 -6.90 20.30 12.23
N ASN A 604 -5.88 19.42 12.28
CA ASN A 604 -6.04 18.16 13.02
C ASN A 604 -4.75 17.40 13.46
N ILE A 605 -3.64 18.09 13.73
CA ILE A 605 -2.52 17.39 14.41
C ILE A 605 -2.91 17.21 15.89
N ARG A 606 -3.27 15.97 16.28
CA ARG A 606 -3.38 15.60 17.70
C ARG A 606 -1.99 15.67 18.32
N LEU A 607 -1.77 16.66 19.19
CA LEU A 607 -0.57 16.83 20.03
C LEU A 607 -0.07 15.54 20.68
N ASN A 608 -0.95 14.56 20.92
CA ASN A 608 -0.60 13.27 21.53
C ASN A 608 0.32 12.38 20.66
N GLN A 609 0.43 12.59 19.34
CA GLN A 609 1.38 11.85 18.50
C GLN A 609 2.81 12.40 18.59
N LEU A 610 2.99 13.66 18.98
CA LEU A 610 4.31 14.27 19.21
C LEU A 610 4.93 13.84 20.55
N VAL A 611 4.12 13.34 21.49
CA VAL A 611 4.54 12.94 22.85
C VAL A 611 5.23 11.56 22.88
N LYS A 612 5.14 10.76 21.81
CA LYS A 612 5.76 9.42 21.76
C LYS A 612 7.20 9.38 21.25
N VAL A 613 7.75 10.51 20.78
CA VAL A 613 9.19 10.62 20.53
C VAL A 613 9.81 11.03 21.86
N ASP A 614 10.77 10.26 22.37
CA ASP A 614 11.51 10.59 23.59
C ASP A 614 12.16 11.99 23.46
N ILE A 615 11.51 13.01 24.02
CA ILE A 615 12.01 14.40 24.08
C ILE A 615 13.17 14.53 25.09
N GLU A 616 13.69 13.42 25.63
CA GLU A 616 14.71 13.46 26.68
C GLU A 616 16.15 13.72 26.19
N LYS A 617 16.42 13.80 24.87
CA LYS A 617 17.81 13.94 24.38
C LYS A 617 18.10 14.86 23.21
N SER A 618 17.16 15.66 22.76
CA SER A 618 17.39 16.49 21.58
C SER A 618 16.84 17.89 21.80
N ASP A 619 17.74 18.89 21.80
CA ASP A 619 17.46 20.31 21.62
C ASP A 619 16.86 20.56 20.22
N ILE A 620 15.76 19.88 19.87
CA ILE A 620 15.12 20.03 18.57
C ILE A 620 14.53 21.44 18.53
N ARG A 621 15.12 22.31 17.72
CA ARG A 621 14.48 23.57 17.30
C ARG A 621 13.33 23.24 16.35
N TYR A 622 12.23 22.74 16.90
CA TYR A 622 10.96 22.64 16.20
C TYR A 622 10.45 24.06 15.94
N MET A 623 10.94 24.69 14.89
CA MET A 623 10.40 25.98 14.46
C MET A 623 9.15 25.72 13.62
N VAL A 624 8.03 25.43 14.29
CA VAL A 624 6.69 25.60 13.70
C VAL A 624 6.48 27.10 13.52
N LEU A 625 7.07 27.65 12.46
CA LEU A 625 6.91 29.02 12.00
C LEU A 625 5.56 29.14 11.28
N GLN A 626 4.49 28.82 12.00
CA GLN A 626 3.19 29.30 11.57
C GLN A 626 3.27 30.82 11.61
N GLU A 627 3.16 31.40 10.43
CA GLU A 627 3.26 32.82 10.10
C GLU A 627 4.65 33.42 9.81
N PHE A 628 5.15 33.19 8.60
CA PHE A 628 6.16 34.09 8.03
C PHE A 628 5.60 35.40 7.46
N GLY A 629 4.80 36.10 8.26
CA GLY A 629 4.54 37.54 8.05
C GLY A 629 5.63 38.38 8.71
N ILE A 630 6.84 38.41 8.14
CA ILE A 630 7.98 39.19 8.67
C ILE A 630 7.87 40.65 8.18
N SER A 631 8.15 41.63 9.06
CA SER A 631 8.27 43.04 8.65
C SER A 631 9.68 43.38 8.15
N ASP A 632 9.79 44.15 7.06
CA ASP A 632 11.06 44.58 6.42
C ASP A 632 12.04 45.31 7.37
N ILE A 633 11.55 45.77 8.51
CA ILE A 633 12.32 46.54 9.51
C ILE A 633 13.29 45.62 10.29
N ASN A 634 12.90 44.38 10.57
CA ASN A 634 13.71 43.46 11.37
C ASN A 634 14.86 42.83 10.57
N ILE A 635 14.66 42.56 9.28
CA ILE A 635 15.67 41.99 8.38
C ILE A 635 16.90 42.92 8.25
N LYS A 636 16.65 44.24 8.17
CA LYS A 636 17.72 45.25 8.11
C LYS A 636 18.44 45.44 9.44
N LYS A 637 17.75 45.22 10.57
CA LYS A 637 18.29 45.42 11.92
C LYS A 637 19.36 44.40 12.30
N TYR A 638 19.23 43.16 11.84
CA TYR A 638 20.16 42.06 12.16
C TYR A 638 21.12 41.73 11.02
N ASN A 639 21.36 42.68 10.11
CA ASN A 639 22.31 42.56 9.01
C ASN A 639 22.09 41.28 8.17
N TYR A 640 20.82 40.95 7.90
CA TYR A 640 20.40 39.77 7.13
C TYR A 640 20.74 38.41 7.76
N ASN A 641 21.08 38.35 9.06
CA ASN A 641 21.21 37.07 9.75
C ASN A 641 19.84 36.37 9.81
N PHE A 642 19.73 35.24 9.09
CA PHE A 642 18.49 34.52 8.85
C PHE A 642 17.86 34.05 10.18
N VAL A 643 18.58 33.27 10.98
CA VAL A 643 18.08 32.70 12.24
C VAL A 643 17.73 33.78 13.28
N GLN A 644 18.52 34.86 13.37
CA GLN A 644 18.23 35.96 14.31
C GLN A 644 17.00 36.77 13.91
N SER A 645 16.78 36.96 12.61
CA SER A 645 15.62 37.66 12.07
C SER A 645 14.33 36.87 12.29
N LEU A 646 14.40 35.53 12.20
CA LEU A 646 13.31 34.61 12.54
C LEU A 646 12.91 34.64 14.02
N TRP A 647 13.91 34.62 14.91
CA TRP A 647 13.68 34.62 16.36
C TRP A 647 13.15 35.95 16.90
N SER A 648 13.68 37.08 16.41
CA SER A 648 13.28 38.41 16.86
C SER A 648 11.82 38.73 16.53
N ASP A 649 11.34 38.34 15.35
CA ASP A 649 9.98 38.62 14.91
C ASP A 649 8.93 37.75 15.63
N PHE A 650 9.27 36.51 15.98
CA PHE A 650 8.44 35.65 16.83
C PHE A 650 8.23 36.26 18.23
N ILE A 651 9.30 36.78 18.84
CA ILE A 651 9.26 37.45 20.15
C ILE A 651 8.41 38.72 20.08
N TYR A 652 8.57 39.50 19.00
CA TYR A 652 7.83 40.75 18.78
C TYR A 652 6.33 40.53 18.53
N LYS A 653 5.95 39.59 17.65
CA LYS A 653 4.54 39.27 17.34
C LYS A 653 3.76 38.72 18.54
N ASN A 654 4.44 37.97 19.41
CA ASN A 654 3.83 37.38 20.59
C ASN A 654 3.91 38.29 21.82
N ASN A 655 4.37 39.55 21.67
CA ASN A 655 4.46 40.56 22.71
C ASN A 655 5.21 40.06 23.97
N ILE A 656 6.26 39.27 23.77
CA ILE A 656 7.08 38.74 24.85
C ILE A 656 8.10 39.84 25.22
N PRO A 657 8.04 40.45 26.42
CA PRO A 657 9.00 41.49 26.79
C PRO A 657 10.40 40.88 26.96
N TYR A 658 11.38 41.45 26.27
CA TYR A 658 12.79 41.06 26.43
C TYR A 658 13.71 42.27 26.23
N THR A 659 14.84 42.27 26.93
CA THR A 659 15.97 43.18 26.73
C THR A 659 17.21 42.35 26.41
N PHE A 660 17.88 42.61 25.28
CA PHE A 660 19.27 42.15 25.12
C PHE A 660 20.15 43.12 25.91
N GLU A 661 20.48 42.76 27.14
CA GLU A 661 21.67 43.31 27.78
C GLU A 661 22.81 42.31 27.65
N SER A 662 23.80 42.73 26.88
CA SER A 662 25.10 42.11 26.76
C SER A 662 25.85 42.27 28.08
N GLU A 663 25.85 41.24 28.93
CA GLU A 663 26.86 41.13 29.99
C GLU A 663 27.15 39.65 30.30
N ILE A 664 28.39 39.26 30.01
CA ILE A 664 28.98 37.97 30.34
C ILE A 664 29.22 37.95 31.84
N LEU A 665 28.50 37.12 32.59
CA LEU A 665 28.81 36.81 33.99
C LEU A 665 28.95 35.30 34.18
N TYR A 666 30.20 34.89 34.40
CA TYR A 666 30.58 33.56 34.87
C TYR A 666 30.24 33.45 36.36
N GLY A 667 29.57 32.36 36.77
CA GLY A 667 29.23 32.10 38.17
C GLY A 667 29.04 30.61 38.46
N GLU A 668 29.86 30.10 39.36
CA GLU A 668 30.04 28.69 39.73
C GLU A 668 28.86 28.08 40.50
N ASN A 669 28.62 26.79 40.23
CA ASN A 669 27.97 25.77 41.10
C ASN A 669 26.91 26.25 42.11
N THR A 670 25.64 25.92 41.86
CA THR A 670 24.76 25.22 42.81
C THR A 670 23.43 24.80 42.18
N ASN A 671 22.98 23.60 42.54
CA ASN A 671 21.71 22.98 42.17
C ASN A 671 20.49 23.82 42.58
N ASN A 672 20.02 24.73 41.72
CA ASN A 672 18.68 25.31 41.85
C ASN A 672 18.05 25.56 40.48
N ILE A 673 16.82 25.07 40.34
CA ILE A 673 15.89 25.37 39.24
C ILE A 673 15.67 26.88 39.20
N LEU A 674 16.12 27.55 38.13
CA LEU A 674 15.79 28.94 37.84
C LEU A 674 14.61 28.98 36.86
N GLY A 675 13.40 28.95 37.43
CA GLY A 675 12.19 29.30 36.71
C GLY A 675 12.12 30.82 36.48
N LEU A 676 11.82 31.23 35.25
CA LEU A 676 11.40 32.60 34.97
C LEU A 676 10.02 32.85 35.62
N ASN A 677 10.03 33.57 36.73
CA ASN A 677 8.82 34.00 37.44
C ASN A 677 8.16 35.15 36.68
N LEU A 678 7.20 34.85 35.80
CA LEU A 678 6.30 35.84 35.23
C LEU A 678 5.08 35.99 36.16
N GLN A 679 5.06 37.02 37.00
CA GLN A 679 3.85 37.39 37.76
C GLN A 679 2.90 38.20 36.87
N TYR A 680 1.73 37.64 36.53
CA TYR A 680 0.50 38.44 36.34
C TYR A 680 -0.73 37.66 36.85
N PRO A 681 -1.64 38.29 37.62
CA PRO A 681 -2.78 37.62 38.21
C PRO A 681 -3.97 37.56 37.23
N LYS A 682 -4.60 36.38 37.19
CA LYS A 682 -5.84 36.03 36.46
C LYS A 682 -5.69 35.60 35.00
N CYS A 683 -5.13 34.41 34.79
CA CYS A 683 -5.75 33.37 33.93
C CYS A 683 -5.15 31.99 34.27
N LYS A 684 -5.98 30.95 34.12
CA LYS A 684 -5.72 29.58 34.58
C LYS A 684 -4.62 28.89 33.75
N TYR A 685 -3.63 28.37 34.49
CA TYR A 685 -2.63 27.33 34.21
C TYR A 685 -2.24 27.01 32.75
N TYR A 686 -1.00 27.35 32.40
CA TYR A 686 -0.14 26.56 31.51
C TYR A 686 1.17 26.27 32.25
N THR A 687 1.64 25.02 32.22
CA THR A 687 2.91 24.58 32.81
C THR A 687 3.88 24.24 31.69
N ILE A 688 5.00 24.96 31.60
CA ILE A 688 6.14 24.63 30.73
C ILE A 688 7.33 24.37 31.66
N LYS A 689 7.92 23.17 31.57
CA LYS A 689 9.19 22.79 32.21
C LYS A 689 10.22 22.56 31.10
N ILE A 690 11.39 23.20 31.20
CA ILE A 690 12.57 22.94 30.36
C ILE A 690 13.71 22.53 31.30
N LEU A 691 14.32 21.37 31.04
CA LEU A 691 15.52 20.86 31.72
C LEU A 691 16.73 21.04 30.79
N ARG A 692 17.89 21.37 31.36
CA ARG A 692 19.19 21.47 30.68
C ARG A 692 20.19 20.62 31.46
N ALA A 693 21.04 19.85 30.78
CA ALA A 693 22.25 19.27 31.38
C ALA A 693 23.37 19.15 30.34
N TYR A 694 24.53 19.75 30.67
CA TYR A 694 25.83 19.53 30.03
C TYR A 694 26.75 18.82 31.03
N SER A 695 27.56 17.88 30.54
CA SER A 695 28.57 17.15 31.32
C SER A 695 29.94 17.84 31.26
N GLU A 696 30.60 18.04 32.40
CA GLU A 696 32.04 18.34 32.44
C GLU A 696 32.85 17.15 32.98
N LYS A 697 33.96 16.87 32.27
CA LYS A 697 35.05 15.99 32.69
C LYS A 697 35.87 16.67 33.80
N LYS A 698 36.08 15.96 34.90
CA LYS A 698 37.21 16.19 35.82
C LYS A 698 38.48 15.61 35.20
N GLU A 699 39.54 16.40 35.12
CA GLU A 699 40.91 15.94 35.31
C GLU A 699 41.60 16.81 36.37
N SER A 700 42.52 16.17 37.08
CA SER A 700 43.12 16.49 38.38
C SER A 700 44.07 17.69 38.39
N SER A 701 44.15 18.34 39.55
CA SER A 701 45.33 19.10 39.96
C SER A 701 46.37 18.16 40.59
N LEU A 702 47.64 18.34 40.17
CA LEU A 702 48.88 17.59 40.43
C LEU A 702 49.15 16.39 39.50
#